data_AF-A0A8D9HJS0-F1
#
_entry.id   AF-A0A8D9HJS0-F1
#
_cell.length_a   1.000
_cell.length_b   1.000
_cell.length_c   1.000
_cell.angle_alpha   90.00
_cell.angle_beta   90.00
_cell.angle_gamma   90.00
#
_symmetry.space_group_name_H-M   'P 1'
#
loop_
_entity.id
_entity.type
_entity.pdbx_description
1 polymer ?
#
loop_
_entity_poly.entity_id
_entity_poly.type
_entity_poly.pdbx_seq_one_letter_code
_entity_poly.pdbx_strand_id
1 'polypeptide(L)'
;MRCALLLMTHLSLVLVLILASANLIASRSSCPSHCGNISIPYPFGIGKGCYLNEWFAIQCNNSIYGALVPYLPKINKEVVKISLPDANGFFKTTESYGSLRIKTNVTSMGCSNSSDETKFGEPLNFTGSPFTISRSNIFQAIGCNYKATLTHLDPAVVGCISTCEPRKIGDHTTSCRGNKCCQVDPPSEIGQVVGISMEVISSSITRERGCRVAFLTDENQDPLGYREAKVTDPNWFYDRQYVTLKLRWAIPMTNLSFINSLGCTMSYSSPSVSPCICVNNTNDKISSVGCACHKGYTGNPYILGGCKDIDECQLDKGNYESCRPQGGTCVNTPGSYQCVFKKYKTMPVTMGLCVGFGVLMMVFAVAFLLCKFIKKQRKIIGKKMLFIRNGGLLLKQQLTSAEGSIEKTKVFTSKELKKATENFNSTRVLGKGGQGTVYKGMLVDGRIVAVKKSTVVDQDKVGEFINEVVILSQINHRNIVKLIGCCLETEVPLLVYEFVSNGNIFEHLHGEFDESAMTTWEMRLRIVIDIAGALSYLHSSASTPIFHRDVKSTNIMLDEKYRVKVSDFGTSRWVTDDHTHLTTVVSGTVGYVDPEYFQTSQFTDKSDVYSFGVVLVELITGEKPISLVRFLRNRTLAAYFILAMEENRLIDIIDPQIRAECKLEQVMEAAQLARRCLKLTGKDRPSMREVSMELERIRSPSKDLQPNVHIVKNNAEEADIGVESCSVDTTSTLDAEPLFPGQTW
;
A
#
# COMPACT_ATOMS: atom_id res chain seq x y z
N MET A 1 -13.70 -79.24 22.18
CA MET A 1 -13.07 -78.41 23.23
C MET A 1 -12.25 -77.21 22.71
N ARG A 2 -11.59 -77.26 21.55
CA ARG A 2 -10.75 -76.14 21.07
C ARG A 2 -11.51 -74.86 20.66
N CYS A 3 -12.73 -74.96 20.10
CA CYS A 3 -13.55 -73.76 19.79
C CYS A 3 -14.06 -73.03 21.04
N ALA A 4 -14.37 -73.74 22.13
CA ALA A 4 -14.85 -73.13 23.37
C ALA A 4 -13.74 -72.31 24.05
N LEU A 5 -12.48 -72.77 23.95
CA LEU A 5 -11.33 -72.06 24.52
C LEU A 5 -11.05 -70.76 23.75
N LEU A 6 -11.13 -70.79 22.42
CA LEU A 6 -10.97 -69.59 21.56
C LEU A 6 -12.08 -68.56 21.79
N LEU A 7 -13.33 -69.01 21.96
CA LEU A 7 -14.45 -68.12 22.25
C LEU A 7 -14.28 -67.44 23.62
N MET A 8 -13.82 -68.19 24.63
CA MET A 8 -13.55 -67.67 25.97
C MET A 8 -12.38 -66.68 25.98
N THR A 9 -11.31 -66.92 25.20
CA THR A 9 -10.19 -65.96 25.07
C THR A 9 -10.61 -64.68 24.34
N HIS A 10 -11.47 -64.77 23.32
CA HIS A 10 -11.99 -63.57 22.66
C HIS A 10 -12.99 -62.80 23.54
N LEU A 11 -13.87 -63.49 24.28
CA LEU A 11 -14.76 -62.83 25.23
C LEU A 11 -14.01 -62.14 26.37
N SER A 12 -12.95 -62.76 26.89
CA SER A 12 -12.12 -62.15 27.94
C SER A 12 -11.29 -60.97 27.41
N LEU A 13 -10.79 -61.02 26.17
CA LEU A 13 -10.14 -59.88 25.53
C LEU A 13 -11.12 -58.72 25.31
N VAL A 14 -12.35 -59.02 24.88
CA VAL A 14 -13.43 -58.04 24.70
C VAL A 14 -13.86 -57.46 26.06
N LEU A 15 -13.95 -58.27 27.11
CA LEU A 15 -14.28 -57.79 28.47
C LEU A 15 -13.17 -56.91 29.04
N VAL A 16 -11.89 -57.23 28.79
CA VAL A 16 -10.74 -56.39 29.16
C VAL A 16 -10.76 -55.07 28.39
N LEU A 17 -11.12 -55.08 27.11
CA LEU A 17 -11.29 -53.86 26.30
C LEU A 17 -12.49 -53.01 26.79
N ILE A 18 -13.60 -53.64 27.17
CA ILE A 18 -14.78 -52.96 27.74
C ILE A 18 -14.43 -52.35 29.10
N LEU A 19 -13.74 -53.08 29.99
CA LEU A 19 -13.29 -52.58 31.29
C LEU A 19 -12.23 -51.46 31.15
N ALA A 20 -11.33 -51.55 30.17
CA ALA A 20 -10.38 -50.48 29.85
C ALA A 20 -11.08 -49.21 29.32
N SER A 21 -12.14 -49.37 28.52
CA SER A 21 -12.95 -48.25 28.02
C SER A 21 -13.85 -47.62 29.09
N ALA A 22 -14.36 -48.42 30.04
CA ALA A 22 -15.14 -47.96 31.19
C ALA A 22 -14.30 -47.11 32.14
N ASN A 23 -13.01 -47.45 32.34
CA ASN A 23 -12.08 -46.64 33.14
C ASN A 23 -11.78 -45.26 32.51
N LEU A 24 -11.82 -45.14 31.18
CA LEU A 24 -11.61 -43.84 30.50
C LEU A 24 -12.81 -42.89 30.64
N ILE A 25 -14.03 -43.44 30.70
CA ILE A 25 -15.27 -42.67 30.80
C ILE A 25 -15.60 -42.34 32.26
N ALA A 26 -15.34 -43.25 33.19
CA ALA A 26 -15.55 -43.04 34.63
C ALA A 26 -14.56 -42.04 35.26
N SER A 27 -13.40 -41.77 34.63
CA SER A 27 -12.41 -40.82 35.15
C SER A 27 -12.77 -39.35 34.94
N ARG A 28 -13.67 -38.99 34.00
CA ARG A 28 -13.92 -37.57 33.64
C ARG A 28 -14.93 -36.86 34.53
N SER A 29 -15.81 -37.58 35.24
CA SER A 29 -16.80 -36.98 36.16
C SER A 29 -16.20 -36.55 37.52
N SER A 30 -14.94 -36.91 37.81
CA SER A 30 -14.24 -36.59 39.05
C SER A 30 -13.30 -35.38 38.94
N CYS A 31 -13.22 -34.75 37.77
CA CYS A 31 -12.31 -33.62 37.54
C CYS A 31 -12.87 -32.32 38.13
N PRO A 32 -12.09 -31.54 38.91
CA PRO A 32 -12.51 -30.24 39.38
C PRO A 32 -12.79 -29.30 38.20
N SER A 33 -13.99 -28.72 38.16
CA SER A 33 -14.45 -27.84 37.09
C SER A 33 -14.22 -26.35 37.37
N HIS A 34 -13.76 -26.01 38.57
CA HIS A 34 -13.50 -24.63 39.01
C HIS A 34 -12.21 -24.51 39.81
N CYS A 35 -11.57 -23.35 39.68
CA CYS A 35 -10.46 -22.92 40.51
C CYS A 35 -10.80 -21.53 41.09
N GLY A 36 -11.19 -21.48 42.36
CA GLY A 36 -11.82 -20.29 42.92
C GLY A 36 -13.10 -19.93 42.15
N ASN A 37 -13.20 -18.68 41.70
CA ASN A 37 -14.36 -18.20 40.93
C ASN A 37 -14.26 -18.42 39.41
N ILE A 38 -13.22 -19.12 38.93
CA ILE A 38 -12.96 -19.29 37.50
C ILE A 38 -13.32 -20.71 37.08
N SER A 39 -14.14 -20.82 36.04
CA SER A 39 -14.49 -22.11 35.42
C SER A 39 -13.34 -22.61 34.55
N ILE A 40 -13.03 -23.90 34.68
CA ILE A 40 -11.98 -24.61 33.95
C ILE A 40 -12.62 -25.64 33.02
N PRO A 41 -13.00 -25.25 31.80
CA PRO A 41 -13.57 -26.17 30.83
C PRO A 41 -12.47 -26.97 30.12
N TYR A 42 -12.73 -28.25 29.86
CA TYR A 42 -11.91 -29.07 28.96
C TYR A 42 -11.74 -28.36 27.59
N PRO A 43 -10.55 -28.32 26.95
CA PRO A 43 -9.36 -29.16 27.16
C PRO A 43 -8.50 -28.79 28.37
N PHE A 44 -8.80 -27.71 29.09
CA PHE A 44 -8.13 -27.37 30.34
C PHE A 44 -8.64 -28.20 31.50
N GLY A 45 -7.77 -28.52 32.45
CA GLY A 45 -8.16 -29.34 33.59
C GLY A 45 -7.17 -29.30 34.73
N ILE A 46 -7.68 -29.65 35.93
CA ILE A 46 -6.93 -29.68 37.17
C ILE A 46 -6.68 -31.14 37.56
N GLY A 47 -5.41 -31.50 37.75
CA GLY A 47 -5.02 -32.86 38.10
C GLY A 47 -4.81 -33.77 36.88
N LYS A 48 -4.05 -34.85 37.10
CA LYS A 48 -3.68 -35.81 36.04
C LYS A 48 -4.92 -36.46 35.43
N GLY A 49 -5.00 -36.50 34.10
CA GLY A 49 -6.11 -37.10 33.35
C GLY A 49 -7.29 -36.16 33.07
N CYS A 50 -7.28 -34.94 33.61
CA CYS A 50 -8.38 -33.97 33.44
C CYS A 50 -8.17 -32.96 32.30
N TYR A 51 -6.99 -32.91 31.70
CA TYR A 51 -6.62 -32.00 30.62
C TYR A 51 -6.18 -32.79 29.37
N LEU A 52 -6.25 -32.17 28.20
CA LEU A 52 -5.90 -32.82 26.93
C LEU A 52 -4.40 -33.17 26.83
N ASN A 53 -3.53 -32.21 27.20
CA ASN A 53 -2.09 -32.39 27.28
C ASN A 53 -1.49 -31.34 28.24
N GLU A 54 -0.19 -31.43 28.51
CA GLU A 54 0.51 -30.59 29.50
C GLU A 54 0.40 -29.07 29.25
N TRP A 55 0.12 -28.61 28.03
CA TRP A 55 -0.12 -27.18 27.76
C TRP A 55 -1.44 -26.67 28.32
N PHE A 56 -2.40 -27.57 28.57
CA PHE A 56 -3.72 -27.25 29.10
C PHE A 56 -3.88 -27.63 30.59
N ALA A 57 -2.80 -28.08 31.25
CA ALA A 57 -2.81 -28.39 32.67
C ALA A 57 -2.91 -27.10 33.51
N ILE A 58 -3.88 -27.03 34.41
CA ILE A 58 -4.08 -25.92 35.35
C ILE A 58 -3.67 -26.34 36.75
N GLN A 59 -2.90 -25.50 37.42
CA GLN A 59 -2.61 -25.60 38.84
C GLN A 59 -3.42 -24.56 39.61
N CYS A 60 -4.03 -24.95 40.72
CA CYS A 60 -4.73 -24.03 41.61
C CYS A 60 -3.81 -23.62 42.74
N ASN A 61 -3.25 -22.42 42.65
CA ASN A 61 -2.33 -21.88 43.63
C ASN A 61 -3.07 -20.97 44.61
N ASN A 62 -2.56 -20.87 45.84
CA ASN A 62 -3.11 -19.95 46.82
C ASN A 62 -2.57 -18.53 46.55
N SER A 63 -3.46 -17.56 46.38
CA SER A 63 -3.10 -16.15 46.23
C SER A 63 -2.60 -15.56 47.55
N ILE A 64 -1.93 -14.41 47.48
CA ILE A 64 -1.48 -13.62 48.65
C ILE A 64 -2.67 -13.28 49.58
N TYR A 65 -3.88 -13.18 49.02
CA TYR A 65 -5.12 -12.92 49.77
C TYR A 65 -5.90 -14.19 50.16
N GLY A 66 -5.31 -15.38 50.02
CA GLY A 66 -5.91 -16.66 50.43
C GLY A 66 -6.98 -17.23 49.49
N ALA A 67 -7.20 -16.61 48.32
CA ALA A 67 -8.09 -17.13 47.28
C ALA A 67 -7.35 -18.06 46.32
N LEU A 68 -7.97 -19.17 45.91
CA LEU A 68 -7.41 -20.05 44.88
C LEU A 68 -7.46 -19.38 43.50
N VAL A 69 -6.33 -19.34 42.82
CA VAL A 69 -6.19 -18.78 41.46
C VAL A 69 -5.62 -19.82 40.50
N PRO A 70 -6.18 -19.94 39.28
CA PRO A 70 -5.68 -20.88 38.29
C PRO A 70 -4.40 -20.36 37.65
N TYR A 71 -3.44 -21.27 37.46
CA TYR A 71 -2.11 -20.99 36.98
C TYR A 71 -1.73 -21.97 35.87
N LEU A 72 -1.18 -21.44 34.77
CA LEU A 72 -0.64 -22.22 33.66
C LEU A 72 0.88 -22.36 33.81
N PRO A 73 1.39 -23.52 34.26
CA PRO A 73 2.80 -23.69 34.58
C PRO A 73 3.70 -23.61 33.34
N LYS A 74 3.24 -24.12 32.18
CA LYS A 74 4.05 -24.16 30.94
C LYS A 74 4.40 -22.79 30.36
N ILE A 75 3.57 -21.78 30.62
CA ILE A 75 3.84 -20.39 30.20
C ILE A 75 4.11 -19.47 31.39
N ASN A 76 4.09 -20.00 32.61
CA ASN A 76 4.33 -19.28 33.85
C ASN A 76 3.39 -18.06 34.03
N LYS A 77 2.07 -18.25 33.82
CA LYS A 77 1.06 -17.17 33.88
C LYS A 77 -0.17 -17.54 34.70
N GLU A 78 -0.69 -16.57 35.45
CA GLU A 78 -1.99 -16.66 36.13
C GLU A 78 -3.14 -16.45 35.13
N VAL A 79 -4.16 -17.28 35.22
CA VAL A 79 -5.34 -17.27 34.35
C VAL A 79 -6.47 -16.48 35.00
N VAL A 80 -7.11 -15.62 34.22
CA VAL A 80 -8.24 -14.80 34.65
C VAL A 80 -9.56 -15.36 34.14
N LYS A 81 -9.59 -15.82 32.87
CA LYS A 81 -10.80 -16.38 32.26
C LYS A 81 -10.45 -17.31 31.12
N ILE A 82 -11.16 -18.43 31.04
CA ILE A 82 -11.13 -19.35 29.90
C ILE A 82 -12.49 -19.28 29.23
N SER A 83 -12.52 -19.20 27.91
CA SER A 83 -13.77 -19.21 27.14
C SER A 83 -13.63 -20.12 25.93
N LEU A 84 -14.64 -20.98 25.76
CA LEU A 84 -14.77 -21.86 24.61
C LEU A 84 -15.17 -21.04 23.36
N PRO A 85 -14.92 -21.55 22.14
CA PRO A 85 -15.39 -20.92 20.90
C PRO A 85 -16.92 -20.81 20.84
N ASP A 86 -17.46 -19.69 20.36
CA ASP A 86 -18.90 -19.43 20.22
C ASP A 86 -19.37 -19.54 18.75
N ALA A 87 -20.50 -20.21 18.54
CA ALA A 87 -21.19 -20.38 17.26
C ALA A 87 -21.71 -19.06 16.66
N ASN A 88 -22.07 -18.09 17.49
CA ASN A 88 -22.61 -16.81 17.01
C ASN A 88 -21.52 -15.90 16.42
N GLY A 89 -20.25 -16.07 16.84
CA GLY A 89 -19.07 -15.45 16.23
C GLY A 89 -18.58 -16.16 14.95
N PHE A 90 -19.07 -17.38 14.70
CA PHE A 90 -18.62 -18.27 13.62
C PHE A 90 -18.93 -17.75 12.20
N PHE A 91 -19.93 -16.89 12.05
CA PHE A 91 -20.31 -16.27 10.76
C PHE A 91 -19.59 -14.93 10.46
N LYS A 92 -18.75 -14.42 11.38
CA LYS A 92 -18.00 -13.15 11.23
C LYS A 92 -16.50 -13.33 10.93
N THR A 93 -16.11 -14.47 10.36
CA THR A 93 -14.76 -14.80 9.82
C THR A 93 -13.55 -14.57 10.74
N THR A 94 -13.71 -14.32 12.05
CA THR A 94 -12.59 -13.85 12.88
C THR A 94 -12.41 -14.54 14.25
N GLU A 95 -13.30 -15.46 14.68
CA GLU A 95 -13.23 -16.08 16.01
C GLU A 95 -13.61 -17.58 16.03
N SER A 96 -12.95 -18.42 15.22
CA SER A 96 -13.06 -19.89 15.30
C SER A 96 -12.29 -20.50 16.49
N TYR A 97 -11.84 -19.68 17.44
CA TYR A 97 -10.87 -20.04 18.47
C TYR A 97 -11.43 -19.84 19.86
N GLY A 98 -10.90 -20.57 20.83
CA GLY A 98 -11.18 -20.28 22.22
C GLY A 98 -10.35 -19.09 22.65
N SER A 99 -10.77 -18.41 23.72
CA SER A 99 -9.98 -17.32 24.31
C SER A 99 -9.54 -17.64 25.72
N LEU A 100 -8.35 -17.15 26.07
CA LEU A 100 -7.70 -17.32 27.35
C LEU A 100 -7.19 -15.96 27.80
N ARG A 101 -7.73 -15.42 28.89
CA ARG A 101 -7.27 -14.15 29.48
C ARG A 101 -6.27 -14.46 30.60
N ILE A 102 -5.08 -13.89 30.53
CA ILE A 102 -3.99 -14.07 31.50
C ILE A 102 -3.53 -12.73 32.09
N LYS A 103 -2.87 -12.75 33.25
CA LYS A 103 -2.14 -11.58 33.76
C LYS A 103 -0.77 -11.45 33.11
N THR A 104 -0.41 -10.23 32.70
CA THR A 104 0.91 -9.88 32.19
C THR A 104 1.46 -8.65 32.90
N ASN A 105 2.78 -8.55 32.98
CA ASN A 105 3.46 -7.45 33.65
C ASN A 105 3.34 -6.15 32.84
N VAL A 106 3.38 -5.03 33.55
CA VAL A 106 3.45 -3.69 32.98
C VAL A 106 4.91 -3.32 32.71
N THR A 107 5.25 -2.97 31.47
CA THR A 107 6.59 -2.45 31.18
C THR A 107 6.66 -1.01 31.66
N SER A 108 7.67 -0.66 32.46
CA SER A 108 7.76 0.67 33.08
C SER A 108 9.15 1.29 32.89
N MET A 109 9.20 2.62 32.94
CA MET A 109 10.42 3.42 32.83
C MET A 109 10.32 4.65 33.74
N GLY A 110 11.31 4.83 34.61
CA GLY A 110 11.38 6.00 35.50
C GLY A 110 10.32 6.06 36.60
N CYS A 111 9.73 4.93 36.98
CA CYS A 111 8.72 4.82 38.04
C CYS A 111 9.31 4.45 39.42
N SER A 112 10.53 3.91 39.46
CA SER A 112 11.27 3.61 40.69
C SER A 112 12.40 4.62 40.91
N ASN A 113 12.86 4.76 42.16
CA ASN A 113 14.03 5.57 42.52
C ASN A 113 15.36 4.91 42.06
N SER A 114 15.33 3.65 41.64
CA SER A 114 16.42 3.00 40.92
C SER A 114 16.49 3.53 39.49
N SER A 115 17.70 3.83 39.02
CA SER A 115 18.00 4.13 37.62
C SER A 115 17.84 2.89 36.74
N ASP A 116 16.67 2.24 36.77
CA ASP A 116 16.40 1.08 35.94
C ASP A 116 16.19 1.56 34.50
N GLU A 117 17.30 1.55 33.77
CA GLU A 117 17.38 1.67 32.31
C GLU A 117 16.83 0.40 31.63
N THR A 118 15.64 -0.09 31.98
CA THR A 118 15.01 -1.14 31.17
C THR A 118 14.47 -0.52 29.89
N LYS A 119 15.37 -0.37 28.90
CA LYS A 119 15.06 0.03 27.51
C LYS A 119 14.21 -1.02 26.78
N PHE A 120 14.19 -2.26 27.29
CA PHE A 120 13.48 -3.40 26.72
C PHE A 120 12.73 -4.18 27.81
N GLY A 121 11.42 -4.38 27.65
CA GLY A 121 10.69 -5.36 28.44
C GLY A 121 10.99 -6.78 27.96
N GLU A 122 10.98 -7.77 28.85
CA GLU A 122 11.08 -9.18 28.45
C GLU A 122 9.96 -9.51 27.45
N PRO A 123 10.31 -10.02 26.25
CA PRO A 123 9.31 -10.32 25.25
C PRO A 123 8.42 -11.48 25.70
N LEU A 124 7.11 -11.33 25.50
CA LEU A 124 6.17 -12.44 25.64
C LEU A 124 6.43 -13.41 24.50
N ASN A 125 6.80 -14.65 24.83
CA ASN A 125 7.10 -15.68 23.86
C ASN A 125 6.25 -16.93 24.11
N PHE A 126 5.34 -17.21 23.18
CA PHE A 126 4.46 -18.37 23.18
C PHE A 126 4.80 -19.36 22.05
N THR A 127 5.99 -19.25 21.46
CA THR A 127 6.42 -20.08 20.33
C THR A 127 6.33 -21.57 20.68
N GLY A 128 5.72 -22.36 19.81
CA GLY A 128 5.54 -23.80 20.01
C GLY A 128 4.44 -24.19 21.00
N SER A 129 3.78 -23.22 21.62
CA SER A 129 2.59 -23.44 22.44
C SER A 129 1.31 -23.41 21.58
N PRO A 130 0.16 -23.90 22.08
CA PRO A 130 -1.14 -23.76 21.41
C PRO A 130 -1.73 -22.34 21.53
N PHE A 131 -1.01 -21.39 22.11
CA PHE A 131 -1.49 -20.04 22.40
C PHE A 131 -0.94 -19.03 21.40
N THR A 132 -1.80 -18.11 20.95
CA THR A 132 -1.42 -16.97 20.08
C THR A 132 -2.02 -15.68 20.61
N ILE A 133 -1.39 -14.54 20.35
CA ILE A 133 -1.88 -13.26 20.89
C ILE A 133 -3.11 -12.82 20.09
N SER A 134 -4.21 -12.49 20.78
CA SER A 134 -5.46 -12.09 20.11
C SER A 134 -5.35 -10.67 19.52
N ARG A 135 -5.99 -10.43 18.37
CA ARG A 135 -6.16 -9.09 17.78
C ARG A 135 -7.02 -8.14 18.62
N SER A 136 -7.77 -8.68 19.58
CA SER A 136 -8.66 -7.88 20.44
C SER A 136 -7.90 -7.13 21.54
N ASN A 137 -6.59 -7.37 21.69
CA ASN A 137 -5.77 -6.57 22.57
C ASN A 137 -5.44 -5.24 21.91
N ILE A 138 -5.25 -4.24 22.73
CA ILE A 138 -4.91 -2.88 22.36
C ILE A 138 -3.54 -2.55 22.94
N PHE A 139 -2.69 -1.87 22.18
CA PHE A 139 -1.41 -1.38 22.68
C PHE A 139 -1.59 0.02 23.28
N GLN A 140 -1.13 0.21 24.52
CA GLN A 140 -1.29 1.45 25.25
C GLN A 140 0.03 1.90 25.86
N ALA A 141 0.29 3.20 25.78
CA ALA A 141 1.44 3.88 26.33
C ALA A 141 0.96 5.08 27.16
N ILE A 142 1.32 5.16 28.43
CA ILE A 142 0.88 6.18 29.38
C ILE A 142 2.11 6.87 30.00
N GLY A 143 2.07 8.18 30.12
CA GLY A 143 3.20 9.02 30.56
C GLY A 143 3.53 10.12 29.55
N CYS A 144 4.58 10.90 29.83
CA CYS A 144 4.94 12.07 29.02
C CYS A 144 6.28 11.90 28.29
N ASN A 145 6.36 12.48 27.08
CA ASN A 145 7.57 12.71 26.31
C ASN A 145 8.38 11.43 26.02
N TYR A 146 7.69 10.40 25.56
CA TYR A 146 8.32 9.15 25.18
C TYR A 146 7.55 8.44 24.06
N LYS A 147 8.26 7.54 23.40
CA LYS A 147 7.76 6.64 22.36
C LYS A 147 7.84 5.22 22.89
N ALA A 148 6.77 4.45 22.72
CA ALA A 148 6.75 3.02 22.96
C ALA A 148 6.48 2.30 21.64
N THR A 149 7.22 1.23 21.34
CA THR A 149 7.07 0.43 20.13
C THR A 149 6.90 -1.05 20.45
N LEU A 150 6.08 -1.72 19.65
CA LEU A 150 6.05 -3.18 19.63
C LEU A 150 7.22 -3.69 18.79
N THR A 151 7.90 -4.71 19.29
CA THR A 151 9.03 -5.38 18.62
C THR A 151 8.64 -6.81 18.24
N HIS A 152 9.40 -7.42 17.32
CA HIS A 152 9.16 -8.77 16.80
C HIS A 152 7.87 -8.89 15.94
N LEU A 153 7.51 -7.80 15.24
CA LEU A 153 6.31 -7.69 14.40
C LEU A 153 6.58 -7.58 12.89
N ASP A 154 7.73 -8.02 12.38
CA ASP A 154 8.10 -7.83 10.97
C ASP A 154 7.06 -8.41 9.98
N PRO A 155 6.61 -7.63 8.97
CA PRO A 155 7.10 -6.31 8.52
C PRO A 155 6.39 -5.09 9.15
N ALA A 156 5.49 -5.29 10.10
CA ALA A 156 4.68 -4.22 10.69
C ALA A 156 5.42 -3.47 11.80
N VAL A 157 5.41 -2.14 11.72
CA VAL A 157 5.91 -1.25 12.79
C VAL A 157 4.71 -0.63 13.49
N VAL A 158 4.51 -0.96 14.77
CA VAL A 158 3.50 -0.32 15.63
C VAL A 158 4.19 0.46 16.73
N GLY A 159 3.85 1.74 16.84
CA GLY A 159 4.38 2.61 17.86
C GLY A 159 3.34 3.62 18.35
N CYS A 160 3.51 4.03 19.59
CA CYS A 160 2.73 5.07 20.24
C CYS A 160 3.67 6.16 20.74
N ILE A 161 3.33 7.42 20.49
CA ILE A 161 4.04 8.58 21.04
C ILE A 161 3.09 9.30 21.97
N SER A 162 3.55 9.61 23.18
CA SER A 162 2.81 10.45 24.11
C SER A 162 3.59 11.69 24.51
N THR A 163 2.97 12.86 24.39
CA THR A 163 3.49 14.18 24.74
C THR A 163 2.62 14.83 25.81
N CYS A 164 3.12 15.89 26.45
CA CYS A 164 2.41 16.62 27.50
C CYS A 164 2.42 18.12 27.23
N GLU A 165 2.06 18.52 26.00
CA GLU A 165 1.87 19.92 25.67
C GLU A 165 0.62 20.50 26.36
N PRO A 166 0.66 21.76 26.83
CA PRO A 166 -0.49 22.40 27.45
C PRO A 166 -1.64 22.50 26.43
N ARG A 167 -2.81 21.97 26.81
CA ARG A 167 -4.01 22.00 25.96
C ARG A 167 -4.41 23.46 25.64
N LYS A 168 -4.78 23.73 24.39
CA LYS A 168 -5.54 24.95 24.05
C LYS A 168 -6.90 24.88 24.76
N ILE A 169 -7.29 25.98 25.42
CA ILE A 169 -8.58 26.14 26.09
C ILE A 169 -9.71 25.84 25.07
N GLY A 170 -10.54 24.83 25.34
CA GLY A 170 -11.71 24.49 24.51
C GLY A 170 -11.82 23.02 24.07
N ASP A 171 -10.79 22.19 24.23
CA ASP A 171 -10.83 20.77 23.85
C ASP A 171 -11.10 19.86 25.07
N HIS A 172 -12.39 19.60 25.32
CA HIS A 172 -12.89 18.70 26.36
C HIS A 172 -12.85 17.22 25.95
N THR A 173 -12.07 16.83 24.94
CA THR A 173 -11.94 15.42 24.59
C THR A 173 -11.07 14.67 25.62
N THR A 174 -11.69 13.71 26.30
CA THR A 174 -11.09 12.77 27.28
C THR A 174 -10.45 11.55 26.60
N SER A 175 -10.18 11.63 25.29
CA SER A 175 -9.70 10.47 24.51
C SER A 175 -8.18 10.31 24.59
N CYS A 176 -7.73 9.07 24.80
CA CYS A 176 -6.32 8.68 24.86
C CYS A 176 -5.62 8.72 23.48
N ARG A 177 -5.29 9.93 23.01
CA ARG A 177 -4.81 10.21 21.63
C ARG A 177 -3.55 11.07 21.59
N GLY A 178 -2.53 10.66 22.33
CA GLY A 178 -1.19 11.26 22.28
C GLY A 178 -0.89 12.27 23.40
N ASN A 179 -1.88 12.80 24.11
CA ASN A 179 -1.65 13.68 25.27
C ASN A 179 -1.75 12.89 26.58
N LYS A 180 -0.66 12.77 27.35
CA LYS A 180 -0.47 11.92 28.55
C LYS A 180 -0.68 10.42 28.37
N CYS A 181 -1.40 10.00 27.35
CA CYS A 181 -1.49 8.62 26.95
C CYS A 181 -1.75 8.49 25.45
N CYS A 182 -1.40 7.34 24.90
CA CYS A 182 -1.57 6.98 23.51
C CYS A 182 -2.08 5.54 23.43
N GLN A 183 -3.04 5.30 22.53
CA GLN A 183 -3.64 4.00 22.29
C GLN A 183 -3.64 3.69 20.79
N VAL A 184 -3.19 2.50 20.41
CA VAL A 184 -3.14 2.04 19.01
C VAL A 184 -3.59 0.57 18.93
N ASP A 185 -4.36 0.26 17.89
CA ASP A 185 -4.71 -1.12 17.57
C ASP A 185 -3.52 -1.84 16.90
N PRO A 186 -3.10 -3.01 17.41
CA PRO A 186 -2.04 -3.80 16.79
C PRO A 186 -2.50 -4.40 15.43
N PRO A 187 -1.56 -4.88 14.57
CA PRO A 187 -1.88 -5.50 13.29
C PRO A 187 -2.79 -6.73 13.45
N SER A 188 -3.40 -7.15 12.33
CA SER A 188 -4.30 -8.30 12.28
C SER A 188 -3.67 -9.60 12.80
N GLU A 189 -2.35 -9.74 12.70
CA GLU A 189 -1.57 -10.86 13.21
C GLU A 189 -0.36 -10.34 14.01
N ILE A 190 -0.38 -10.55 15.33
CA ILE A 190 0.74 -10.25 16.24
C ILE A 190 1.70 -11.45 16.32
N GLY A 191 1.20 -12.66 16.07
CA GLY A 191 1.96 -13.90 16.19
C GLY A 191 2.02 -14.44 17.63
N GLN A 192 3.12 -15.13 17.95
CA GLN A 192 3.40 -15.74 19.25
C GLN A 192 4.46 -15.01 20.06
N VAL A 193 5.20 -14.08 19.44
CA VAL A 193 6.26 -13.32 20.09
C VAL A 193 5.96 -11.84 19.98
N VAL A 194 5.95 -11.13 21.10
CA VAL A 194 5.85 -9.67 21.11
C VAL A 194 6.66 -9.09 22.26
N GLY A 195 7.49 -8.10 21.96
CA GLY A 195 8.20 -7.32 22.97
C GLY A 195 7.77 -5.86 22.94
N ILE A 196 8.13 -5.11 23.98
CA ILE A 196 7.87 -3.67 24.06
C ILE A 196 9.22 -2.96 24.27
N SER A 197 9.50 -2.00 23.40
CA SER A 197 10.63 -1.08 23.54
C SER A 197 10.13 0.31 23.88
N MET A 198 10.86 1.04 24.72
CA MET A 198 10.51 2.40 25.14
C MET A 198 11.72 3.32 24.99
N GLU A 199 11.49 4.50 24.43
CA GLU A 199 12.51 5.50 24.11
C GLU A 199 12.03 6.90 24.55
N VAL A 200 12.87 7.63 25.28
CA VAL A 200 12.57 9.01 25.69
C VAL A 200 12.83 9.96 24.54
N ILE A 201 11.90 10.89 24.28
CA ILE A 201 12.05 11.90 23.25
C ILE A 201 12.75 13.10 23.89
N SER A 202 14.03 13.33 23.57
CA SER A 202 14.82 14.42 24.14
C SER A 202 14.38 15.76 23.57
N SER A 203 13.49 16.47 24.28
CA SER A 203 13.34 17.92 24.13
C SER A 203 14.08 18.62 25.28
N SER A 204 14.85 19.65 24.95
CA SER A 204 15.75 20.38 25.85
C SER A 204 15.03 21.26 26.90
N ILE A 205 13.77 21.00 27.21
CA ILE A 205 12.97 21.83 28.14
C ILE A 205 12.09 20.92 29.01
N THR A 206 12.75 20.23 29.95
CA THR A 206 12.36 19.88 31.33
C THR A 206 12.93 18.52 31.74
N ARG A 207 13.69 18.50 32.84
CA ARG A 207 14.17 17.28 33.53
C ARG A 207 13.01 16.58 34.26
N GLU A 208 11.87 16.34 33.61
CA GLU A 208 10.77 15.61 34.24
C GLU A 208 11.04 14.10 34.18
N ARG A 209 11.60 13.58 35.29
CA ARG A 209 11.58 12.16 35.67
C ARG A 209 10.13 11.76 36.01
N GLY A 210 9.27 11.64 35.01
CA GLY A 210 7.92 11.09 35.15
C GLY A 210 7.90 9.58 34.94
N CYS A 211 7.08 8.87 35.72
CA CYS A 211 6.78 7.45 35.49
C CYS A 211 6.12 7.27 34.12
N ARG A 212 6.55 6.25 33.37
CA ARG A 212 6.05 5.90 32.04
C ARG A 212 5.78 4.41 32.00
N VAL A 213 4.66 4.00 31.40
CA VAL A 213 4.27 2.60 31.32
C VAL A 213 3.69 2.24 29.96
N ALA A 214 4.05 1.07 29.44
CA ALA A 214 3.53 0.55 28.18
C ALA A 214 3.18 -0.94 28.28
N PHE A 215 2.05 -1.34 27.69
CA PHE A 215 1.55 -2.71 27.75
C PHE A 215 0.51 -2.99 26.65
N LEU A 216 0.27 -4.28 26.41
CA LEU A 216 -0.87 -4.79 25.63
C LEU A 216 -1.97 -5.25 26.58
N THR A 217 -3.21 -4.85 26.32
CA THR A 217 -4.34 -5.23 27.18
C THR A 217 -5.66 -5.40 26.44
N ASP A 218 -6.56 -6.22 26.97
CA ASP A 218 -7.95 -6.34 26.51
C ASP A 218 -8.99 -5.68 27.45
N GLU A 219 -8.54 -5.02 28.52
CA GLU A 219 -9.41 -4.45 29.56
C GLU A 219 -10.29 -3.27 29.06
N ASN A 220 -9.92 -2.63 27.95
CA ASN A 220 -10.67 -1.51 27.38
C ASN A 220 -11.96 -1.91 26.64
N GLN A 221 -12.22 -3.21 26.45
CA GLN A 221 -13.43 -3.72 25.80
C GLN A 221 -14.51 -4.20 26.79
N ASP A 222 -14.24 -4.12 28.10
CA ASP A 222 -15.20 -4.45 29.15
C ASP A 222 -16.09 -3.22 29.45
N PRO A 223 -17.43 -3.33 29.56
CA PRO A 223 -18.31 -2.21 29.93
C PRO A 223 -17.97 -1.54 31.28
N LEU A 224 -17.15 -2.21 32.10
CA LEU A 224 -16.58 -1.71 33.36
C LEU A 224 -15.18 -1.11 33.21
N GLY A 225 -14.77 -0.77 31.98
CA GLY A 225 -13.47 -0.19 31.64
C GLY A 225 -13.07 0.97 32.55
N TYR A 226 -11.77 1.20 32.67
CA TYR A 226 -11.18 2.16 33.58
C TYR A 226 -11.94 3.49 33.59
N ARG A 227 -12.21 4.05 34.79
CA ARG A 227 -12.65 5.46 34.89
C ARG A 227 -11.66 6.32 34.10
N GLU A 228 -12.16 7.26 33.29
CA GLU A 228 -11.35 8.09 32.39
C GLU A 228 -10.12 8.74 33.07
N ALA A 229 -10.24 9.09 34.35
CA ALA A 229 -9.14 9.65 35.16
C ALA A 229 -7.92 8.70 35.31
N LYS A 230 -8.12 7.38 35.27
CA LYS A 230 -7.05 6.39 35.48
C LYS A 230 -6.24 6.10 34.22
N VAL A 231 -6.80 6.34 33.03
CA VAL A 231 -6.16 6.04 31.73
C VAL A 231 -4.96 6.96 31.45
N THR A 232 -4.82 8.05 32.21
CA THR A 232 -3.70 9.01 32.09
C THR A 232 -2.73 8.97 33.27
N ASP A 233 -2.93 8.10 34.26
CA ASP A 233 -2.08 7.99 35.45
C ASP A 233 -1.15 6.77 35.34
N PRO A 234 0.14 6.96 35.02
CA PRO A 234 1.08 5.87 34.89
C PRO A 234 1.39 5.16 36.22
N ASN A 235 1.29 5.87 37.36
CA ASN A 235 1.59 5.28 38.67
C ASN A 235 0.52 4.25 39.06
N TRP A 236 -0.74 4.49 38.72
CA TRP A 236 -1.81 3.54 39.00
C TRP A 236 -1.56 2.15 38.37
N PHE A 237 -1.06 2.13 37.14
CA PHE A 237 -0.70 0.88 36.46
C PHE A 237 0.58 0.27 36.99
N TYR A 238 1.56 1.10 37.35
CA TYR A 238 2.78 0.64 37.99
C TYR A 238 2.49 -0.03 39.34
N ASP A 239 1.71 0.61 40.22
CA ASP A 239 1.34 0.06 41.54
C ASP A 239 0.52 -1.24 41.43
N ARG A 240 -0.32 -1.35 40.40
CA ARG A 240 -1.09 -2.56 40.09
C ARG A 240 -0.19 -3.72 39.63
N GLN A 241 0.99 -3.44 39.06
CA GLN A 241 1.99 -4.39 38.56
C GLN A 241 1.57 -5.26 37.36
N TYR A 242 0.27 -5.46 37.13
CA TYR A 242 -0.24 -6.30 36.04
C TYR A 242 -1.43 -5.69 35.29
N VAL A 243 -1.60 -6.17 34.06
CA VAL A 243 -2.79 -5.98 33.22
C VAL A 243 -3.23 -7.31 32.63
N THR A 244 -4.45 -7.42 32.11
CA THR A 244 -4.90 -8.63 31.42
C THR A 244 -4.63 -8.59 29.92
N LEU A 245 -4.17 -9.73 29.40
CA LEU A 245 -3.91 -9.99 27.99
C LEU A 245 -4.80 -11.15 27.53
N LYS A 246 -5.47 -10.99 26.38
CA LYS A 246 -6.28 -12.03 25.75
C LYS A 246 -5.47 -12.82 24.72
N LEU A 247 -5.31 -14.10 24.95
CA LEU A 247 -4.77 -15.07 24.00
C LEU A 247 -5.89 -15.81 23.30
N ARG A 248 -5.63 -16.29 22.09
CA ARG A 248 -6.40 -17.32 21.41
C ARG A 248 -5.74 -18.67 21.64
N TRP A 249 -6.55 -19.72 21.73
CA TRP A 249 -6.06 -21.09 21.79
C TRP A 249 -6.79 -21.98 20.81
N ALA A 250 -6.08 -22.97 20.30
CA ALA A 250 -6.57 -23.97 19.36
C ALA A 250 -5.90 -25.33 19.60
N ILE A 251 -6.48 -26.40 19.08
CA ILE A 251 -5.87 -27.73 19.16
C ILE A 251 -4.92 -27.92 17.97
N PRO A 252 -3.65 -28.30 18.17
CA PRO A 252 -2.74 -28.60 17.07
C PRO A 252 -3.24 -29.76 16.21
N MET A 253 -3.06 -29.67 14.88
CA MET A 253 -3.46 -30.71 13.92
C MET A 253 -2.76 -32.06 14.11
N THR A 254 -1.69 -32.13 14.91
CA THR A 254 -1.05 -33.40 15.29
C THR A 254 -1.99 -34.33 16.07
N ASN A 255 -3.07 -33.79 16.66
CA ASN A 255 -4.10 -34.54 17.37
C ASN A 255 -5.36 -34.79 16.53
N LEU A 256 -5.20 -35.10 15.23
CA LEU A 256 -6.34 -35.35 14.33
C LEU A 256 -7.21 -36.52 14.80
N SER A 257 -6.62 -37.55 15.43
CA SER A 257 -7.35 -38.69 16.00
C SER A 257 -8.32 -38.25 17.11
N PHE A 258 -7.88 -37.32 17.98
CA PHE A 258 -8.73 -36.74 19.00
C PHE A 258 -9.87 -35.91 18.37
N ILE A 259 -9.57 -35.06 17.38
CA ILE A 259 -10.61 -34.26 16.71
C ILE A 259 -11.65 -35.15 16.03
N ASN A 260 -11.21 -36.19 15.32
CA ASN A 260 -12.11 -37.16 14.69
C ASN A 260 -12.96 -37.92 15.72
N SER A 261 -12.44 -38.11 16.95
CA SER A 261 -13.19 -38.76 18.03
C SER A 261 -14.32 -37.90 18.63
N LEU A 262 -14.37 -36.59 18.33
CA LEU A 262 -15.40 -35.69 18.87
C LEU A 262 -16.76 -35.85 18.18
N GLY A 263 -16.80 -36.46 17.00
CA GLY A 263 -18.02 -36.60 16.20
C GLY A 263 -18.53 -35.31 15.58
N CYS A 264 -17.69 -34.26 15.51
CA CYS A 264 -18.03 -32.98 14.89
C CYS A 264 -17.76 -32.99 13.38
N THR A 265 -18.53 -32.19 12.62
CA THR A 265 -18.35 -32.10 11.17
C THR A 265 -17.18 -31.20 10.81
N MET A 266 -16.37 -31.63 9.86
CA MET A 266 -15.29 -30.85 9.25
C MET A 266 -15.82 -30.21 7.96
N SER A 267 -15.87 -28.87 7.88
CA SER A 267 -16.29 -28.03 6.72
C SER A 267 -17.59 -27.24 6.87
N TYR A 268 -17.62 -26.09 6.19
CA TYR A 268 -18.75 -25.17 6.05
C TYR A 268 -19.87 -25.68 5.11
N SER A 269 -19.62 -26.75 4.36
CA SER A 269 -20.44 -27.16 3.22
C SER A 269 -21.41 -28.34 3.47
N SER A 270 -21.48 -28.86 4.71
CA SER A 270 -22.40 -29.96 5.01
C SER A 270 -23.74 -29.49 5.60
N PRO A 271 -24.88 -30.12 5.22
CA PRO A 271 -26.16 -29.84 5.83
C PRO A 271 -26.16 -30.18 7.33
N SER A 272 -26.73 -29.25 8.09
CA SER A 272 -27.03 -29.21 9.52
C SER A 272 -27.65 -30.48 10.12
N VAL A 273 -26.83 -31.44 10.55
CA VAL A 273 -27.29 -32.53 11.46
C VAL A 273 -26.38 -32.71 12.67
N SER A 274 -25.12 -32.26 12.61
CA SER A 274 -24.19 -32.38 13.74
C SER A 274 -24.38 -31.24 14.76
N PRO A 275 -24.35 -31.54 16.08
CA PRO A 275 -24.43 -30.53 17.14
C PRO A 275 -23.17 -29.67 17.28
N CYS A 276 -22.07 -30.02 16.60
CA CYS A 276 -20.81 -29.29 16.62
C CYS A 276 -20.09 -29.28 15.26
N ILE A 277 -19.23 -28.26 15.08
CA ILE A 277 -18.45 -28.01 13.87
C ILE A 277 -16.99 -27.72 14.24
N CYS A 278 -16.06 -28.28 13.47
CA CYS A 278 -14.63 -28.02 13.59
C CYS A 278 -14.09 -27.40 12.29
N VAL A 279 -13.24 -26.39 12.42
CA VAL A 279 -12.65 -25.67 11.29
C VAL A 279 -11.13 -25.76 11.38
N ASN A 280 -10.52 -26.20 10.28
CA ASN A 280 -9.08 -26.18 10.10
C ASN A 280 -8.65 -24.77 9.73
N ASN A 281 -7.62 -24.27 10.40
CA ASN A 281 -6.95 -23.05 10.01
C ASN A 281 -5.47 -23.34 9.68
N THR A 282 -5.10 -23.05 8.44
CA THR A 282 -3.75 -23.14 7.91
C THR A 282 -3.23 -21.74 7.64
N ASN A 283 -2.66 -21.10 8.66
CA ASN A 283 -1.71 -20.00 8.46
C ASN A 283 -0.30 -20.59 8.40
N ASP A 284 0.60 -19.97 7.63
CA ASP A 284 1.90 -20.48 7.14
C ASP A 284 2.93 -20.98 8.19
N LYS A 285 2.58 -21.09 9.48
CA LYS A 285 3.49 -21.58 10.53
C LYS A 285 2.91 -22.64 11.48
N ILE A 286 1.59 -22.72 11.70
CA ILE A 286 0.97 -23.74 12.59
C ILE A 286 -0.43 -24.11 12.08
N SER A 287 -0.61 -25.38 11.67
CA SER A 287 -1.93 -25.92 11.36
C SER A 287 -2.67 -26.27 12.65
N SER A 288 -3.83 -25.64 12.88
CA SER A 288 -4.63 -25.82 14.10
C SER A 288 -6.11 -25.98 13.79
N VAL A 289 -6.83 -26.60 14.74
CA VAL A 289 -8.27 -26.84 14.65
C VAL A 289 -8.97 -26.21 15.85
N GLY A 290 -10.04 -25.46 15.57
CA GLY A 290 -10.98 -24.97 16.56
C GLY A 290 -12.36 -25.58 16.34
N CYS A 291 -13.00 -26.03 17.43
CA CYS A 291 -14.33 -26.62 17.40
C CYS A 291 -15.31 -25.80 18.22
N ALA A 292 -16.53 -25.59 17.71
CA ALA A 292 -17.63 -24.90 18.37
C ALA A 292 -18.90 -25.75 18.33
N CYS A 293 -19.81 -25.56 19.30
CA CYS A 293 -21.17 -26.06 19.16
C CYS A 293 -21.88 -25.30 18.03
N HIS A 294 -22.83 -25.94 17.35
CA HIS A 294 -23.60 -25.28 16.29
C HIS A 294 -24.58 -24.26 16.90
N LYS A 295 -25.11 -23.35 16.08
CA LYS A 295 -26.20 -22.46 16.54
C LYS A 295 -27.40 -23.32 16.98
N GLY A 296 -28.00 -22.99 18.12
CA GLY A 296 -29.04 -23.81 18.77
C GLY A 296 -28.50 -24.88 19.72
N TYR A 297 -27.17 -25.00 19.86
CA TYR A 297 -26.53 -25.92 20.81
C TYR A 297 -25.62 -25.16 21.79
N THR A 298 -25.51 -25.65 23.02
CA THR A 298 -24.65 -25.11 24.09
C THR A 298 -23.81 -26.22 24.73
N GLY A 299 -22.75 -25.85 25.45
CA GLY A 299 -21.89 -26.80 26.16
C GLY A 299 -20.46 -26.81 25.62
N ASN A 300 -19.83 -27.99 25.59
CA ASN A 300 -18.40 -28.13 25.29
C ASN A 300 -18.16 -29.04 24.07
N PRO A 301 -17.70 -28.51 22.93
CA PRO A 301 -17.46 -29.29 21.71
C PRO A 301 -16.24 -30.22 21.80
N TYR A 302 -15.36 -30.04 22.78
CA TYR A 302 -14.17 -30.88 22.99
C TYR A 302 -14.44 -32.13 23.84
N ILE A 303 -15.72 -32.37 24.16
CA ILE A 303 -16.20 -33.56 24.84
C ILE A 303 -17.14 -34.28 23.86
N LEU A 304 -16.97 -35.59 23.71
CA LEU A 304 -17.86 -36.41 22.88
C LEU A 304 -19.32 -36.26 23.37
N GLY A 305 -20.20 -35.76 22.51
CA GLY A 305 -21.60 -35.45 22.87
C GLY A 305 -21.77 -34.27 23.84
N GLY A 306 -20.75 -33.41 23.99
CA GLY A 306 -20.75 -32.29 24.93
C GLY A 306 -21.56 -31.07 24.48
N CYS A 307 -21.89 -30.97 23.19
CA CYS A 307 -22.84 -29.98 22.67
C CYS A 307 -24.27 -30.50 22.82
N LYS A 308 -25.05 -29.83 23.67
CA LYS A 308 -26.43 -30.17 24.00
C LYS A 308 -27.37 -29.18 23.33
N ASP A 309 -28.49 -29.69 22.84
CA ASP A 309 -29.57 -28.90 22.26
C ASP A 309 -30.09 -27.88 23.27
N ILE A 310 -30.28 -26.64 22.82
CA ILE A 310 -30.86 -25.57 23.64
C ILE A 310 -32.38 -25.70 23.51
N ASP A 311 -33.07 -25.93 24.62
CA ASP A 311 -34.54 -25.84 24.61
C ASP A 311 -34.96 -24.36 24.60
N GLU A 312 -35.16 -23.81 23.41
CA GLU A 312 -35.53 -22.39 23.28
C GLU A 312 -36.94 -22.09 23.83
N CYS A 313 -37.77 -23.12 24.06
CA CYS A 313 -39.09 -22.96 24.68
C CYS A 313 -39.00 -22.79 26.21
N GLN A 314 -37.86 -23.11 26.84
CA GLN A 314 -37.61 -22.98 28.29
C GLN A 314 -36.82 -21.72 28.68
N LEU A 315 -36.33 -20.92 27.73
CA LEU A 315 -35.51 -19.73 28.01
C LEU A 315 -36.36 -18.59 28.57
N ASP A 316 -36.15 -18.23 29.84
CA ASP A 316 -36.94 -17.26 30.62
C ASP A 316 -37.01 -15.83 30.03
N LYS A 317 -36.13 -15.47 29.07
CA LYS A 317 -36.13 -14.16 28.40
C LYS A 317 -35.64 -14.26 26.95
N GLY A 318 -36.57 -14.25 25.99
CA GLY A 318 -36.30 -13.90 24.59
C GLY A 318 -36.26 -15.06 23.59
N ASN A 319 -37.42 -15.40 23.01
CA ASN A 319 -37.66 -15.75 21.59
C ASN A 319 -39.01 -16.46 21.37
N TYR A 320 -39.58 -17.13 22.38
CA TYR A 320 -40.93 -17.73 22.26
C TYR A 320 -42.08 -16.71 22.36
N GLU A 321 -41.77 -15.46 22.74
CA GLU A 321 -42.70 -14.32 22.58
C GLU A 321 -43.08 -14.09 21.11
N SER A 322 -42.37 -14.66 20.14
CA SER A 322 -42.83 -14.65 18.73
C SER A 322 -43.98 -15.64 18.45
N CYS A 323 -44.09 -16.75 19.20
CA CYS A 323 -45.15 -17.75 18.99
C CYS A 323 -46.49 -17.35 19.68
N ARG A 324 -46.42 -16.62 20.81
CA ARG A 324 -47.60 -16.24 21.62
C ARG A 324 -48.59 -15.29 20.92
N PRO A 325 -48.16 -14.23 20.18
CA PRO A 325 -49.06 -13.30 19.51
C PRO A 325 -49.95 -13.96 18.44
N GLN A 326 -49.57 -15.15 17.96
CA GLN A 326 -50.26 -15.86 16.88
C GLN A 326 -51.03 -17.11 17.38
N GLY A 327 -51.10 -17.35 18.69
CA GLY A 327 -51.81 -18.51 19.27
C GLY A 327 -51.14 -19.87 19.02
N GLY A 328 -49.82 -19.88 18.78
CA GLY A 328 -49.03 -21.10 18.52
C GLY A 328 -48.42 -21.70 19.79
N THR A 329 -48.29 -23.02 19.82
CA THR A 329 -47.52 -23.75 20.86
C THR A 329 -46.08 -23.92 20.39
N CYS A 330 -45.11 -23.54 21.23
CA CYS A 330 -43.68 -23.76 20.96
C CYS A 330 -43.34 -25.24 21.11
N VAL A 331 -42.67 -25.83 20.12
CA VAL A 331 -42.14 -27.18 20.15
C VAL A 331 -40.65 -27.11 19.87
N ASN A 332 -39.84 -27.55 20.83
CA ASN A 332 -38.39 -27.62 20.67
C ASN A 332 -38.02 -28.68 19.61
N THR A 333 -37.07 -28.35 18.74
CA THR A 333 -36.53 -29.25 17.71
C THR A 333 -35.01 -29.24 17.76
N PRO A 334 -34.30 -30.28 17.30
CA PRO A 334 -32.83 -30.27 17.35
C PRO A 334 -32.23 -29.06 16.59
N GLY A 335 -31.60 -28.15 17.32
CA GLY A 335 -30.96 -26.93 16.86
C GLY A 335 -31.86 -25.71 16.61
N SER A 336 -33.17 -25.78 16.93
CA SER A 336 -34.13 -24.68 16.73
C SER A 336 -35.49 -24.98 17.39
N TYR A 337 -36.43 -24.04 17.39
CA TYR A 337 -37.83 -24.30 17.77
C TYR A 337 -38.79 -24.14 16.58
N GLN A 338 -39.97 -24.76 16.67
CA GLN A 338 -41.10 -24.57 15.76
C GLN A 338 -42.35 -24.07 16.52
N CYS A 339 -43.09 -23.11 15.94
CA CYS A 339 -44.41 -22.73 16.43
C CYS A 339 -45.48 -23.57 15.72
N VAL A 340 -46.21 -24.41 16.45
CA VAL A 340 -47.31 -25.21 15.91
C VAL A 340 -48.65 -24.53 16.23
N PHE A 341 -49.42 -24.24 15.19
CA PHE A 341 -50.76 -23.64 15.30
C PHE A 341 -51.84 -24.70 15.12
N LYS A 342 -52.89 -24.70 15.97
CA LYS A 342 -54.05 -25.60 15.78
C LYS A 342 -54.76 -25.24 14.47
N LYS A 343 -54.73 -26.14 13.49
CA LYS A 343 -55.53 -26.03 12.26
C LYS A 343 -56.97 -26.45 12.52
N TYR A 344 -57.92 -25.54 12.26
CA TYR A 344 -59.32 -25.91 12.02
C TYR A 344 -59.44 -26.50 10.60
N LYS A 345 -60.21 -27.59 10.46
CA LYS A 345 -60.46 -28.27 9.18
C LYS A 345 -61.34 -27.40 8.27
N THR A 346 -60.85 -27.11 7.05
CA THR A 346 -61.65 -27.00 5.82
C THR A 346 -60.74 -27.09 4.57
N MET A 347 -61.21 -27.77 3.53
CA MET A 347 -60.71 -27.83 2.13
C MET A 347 -61.74 -27.10 1.23
N PRO A 348 -61.49 -26.65 -0.03
CA PRO A 348 -60.29 -26.66 -0.88
C PRO A 348 -59.90 -25.26 -1.45
N VAL A 349 -58.68 -24.76 -1.19
CA VAL A 349 -58.13 -23.49 -1.78
C VAL A 349 -56.68 -23.66 -2.30
N THR A 350 -56.07 -24.81 -2.07
CA THR A 350 -54.62 -25.03 -2.23
C THR A 350 -54.11 -25.15 -3.68
N MET A 351 -54.96 -25.36 -4.69
CA MET A 351 -54.52 -25.32 -6.10
C MET A 351 -54.36 -23.90 -6.66
N GLY A 352 -55.06 -22.90 -6.13
CA GLY A 352 -54.92 -21.49 -6.59
C GLY A 352 -53.66 -20.81 -6.05
N LEU A 353 -53.24 -21.15 -4.83
CA LEU A 353 -52.07 -20.56 -4.17
C LEU A 353 -50.73 -20.99 -4.77
N CYS A 354 -50.62 -22.23 -5.26
CA CYS A 354 -49.38 -22.72 -5.90
C CYS A 354 -49.15 -22.08 -7.28
N VAL A 355 -50.23 -21.89 -8.06
CA VAL A 355 -50.16 -21.16 -9.34
C VAL A 355 -49.88 -19.68 -9.09
N GLY A 356 -50.52 -19.06 -8.08
CA GLY A 356 -50.27 -17.68 -7.69
C GLY A 356 -48.82 -17.42 -7.25
N PHE A 357 -48.24 -18.34 -6.46
CA PHE A 357 -46.84 -18.23 -6.02
C PHE A 357 -45.85 -18.47 -7.16
N GLY A 358 -46.15 -19.41 -8.07
CA GLY A 358 -45.37 -19.64 -9.29
C GLY A 358 -45.37 -18.42 -10.22
N VAL A 359 -46.52 -17.78 -10.41
CA VAL A 359 -46.65 -16.54 -11.17
C VAL A 359 -45.89 -15.40 -10.50
N LEU A 360 -45.97 -15.26 -9.17
CA LEU A 360 -45.21 -14.25 -8.42
C LEU A 360 -43.70 -14.44 -8.55
N MET A 361 -43.20 -15.68 -8.45
CA MET A 361 -41.78 -15.98 -8.62
C MET A 361 -41.31 -15.73 -10.06
N MET A 362 -42.14 -16.05 -11.06
CA MET A 362 -41.86 -15.71 -12.46
C MET A 362 -41.84 -14.19 -12.68
N VAL A 363 -42.78 -13.45 -12.09
CA VAL A 363 -42.80 -11.97 -12.15
C VAL A 363 -41.56 -11.39 -11.48
N PHE A 364 -41.13 -11.91 -10.32
CA PHE A 364 -39.88 -11.49 -9.68
C PHE A 364 -38.63 -11.82 -10.50
N ALA A 365 -38.56 -13.00 -11.12
CA ALA A 365 -37.45 -13.38 -11.99
C ALA A 365 -37.40 -12.49 -13.25
N VAL A 366 -38.54 -12.25 -13.89
CA VAL A 366 -38.65 -11.34 -15.03
C VAL A 366 -38.31 -9.90 -14.61
N ALA A 367 -38.82 -9.42 -13.48
CA ALA A 367 -38.48 -8.10 -12.93
C ALA A 367 -36.98 -7.99 -12.61
N PHE A 368 -36.36 -9.03 -12.07
CA PHE A 368 -34.92 -9.08 -11.81
C PHE A 368 -34.11 -9.03 -13.12
N LEU A 369 -34.49 -9.82 -14.14
CA LEU A 369 -33.87 -9.81 -15.45
C LEU A 369 -34.05 -8.45 -16.15
N LEU A 370 -35.25 -7.85 -16.07
CA LEU A 370 -35.54 -6.51 -16.56
C LEU A 370 -34.73 -5.46 -15.82
N CYS A 371 -34.63 -5.50 -14.48
CA CYS A 371 -33.78 -4.61 -13.71
C CYS A 371 -32.31 -4.75 -14.10
N LYS A 372 -31.84 -5.98 -14.35
CA LYS A 372 -30.46 -6.25 -14.79
C LYS A 372 -30.23 -5.73 -16.21
N PHE A 373 -31.20 -5.89 -17.11
CA PHE A 373 -31.19 -5.34 -18.47
C PHE A 373 -31.22 -3.82 -18.46
N ILE A 374 -32.10 -3.20 -17.67
CA ILE A 374 -32.19 -1.75 -17.47
C ILE A 374 -30.88 -1.20 -16.91
N LYS A 375 -30.28 -1.84 -15.88
CA LYS A 375 -28.97 -1.43 -15.34
C LYS A 375 -27.87 -1.54 -16.40
N LYS A 376 -27.87 -2.60 -17.22
CA LYS A 376 -26.93 -2.78 -18.34
C LYS A 376 -27.13 -1.70 -19.41
N GLN A 377 -28.37 -1.42 -19.79
CA GLN A 377 -28.72 -0.39 -20.77
C GLN A 377 -28.37 1.01 -20.27
N ARG A 378 -28.69 1.35 -19.01
CA ARG A 378 -28.28 2.62 -18.38
C ARG A 378 -26.77 2.81 -18.41
N LYS A 379 -25.99 1.75 -18.18
CA LYS A 379 -24.52 1.81 -18.29
C LYS A 379 -24.03 2.02 -19.73
N ILE A 380 -24.67 1.39 -20.73
CA ILE A 380 -24.35 1.59 -22.15
C ILE A 380 -24.72 3.01 -22.58
N ILE A 381 -25.91 3.49 -22.22
CA ILE A 381 -26.38 4.85 -22.50
C ILE A 381 -25.45 5.87 -21.82
N GLY A 382 -25.08 5.66 -20.55
CA GLY A 382 -24.13 6.53 -19.83
C GLY A 382 -22.78 6.63 -20.53
N LYS A 383 -22.22 5.51 -21.00
CA LYS A 383 -20.99 5.51 -21.81
C LYS A 383 -21.12 6.23 -23.15
N LYS A 384 -22.26 6.05 -23.85
CA LYS A 384 -22.53 6.77 -25.10
C LYS A 384 -22.67 8.28 -24.86
N MET A 385 -23.32 8.68 -23.78
CA MET A 385 -23.44 10.08 -23.39
C MET A 385 -22.07 10.69 -23.06
N LEU A 386 -21.21 9.98 -22.33
CA LEU A 386 -19.82 10.41 -22.08
C LEU A 386 -19.03 10.51 -23.39
N PHE A 387 -19.16 9.54 -24.30
CA PHE A 387 -18.51 9.59 -25.61
C PHE A 387 -18.93 10.83 -26.42
N ILE A 388 -20.21 11.18 -26.42
CA ILE A 388 -20.73 12.38 -27.11
C ILE A 388 -20.24 13.65 -26.41
N ARG A 389 -20.36 13.72 -25.08
CA ARG A 389 -19.93 14.85 -24.26
C ARG A 389 -18.44 15.16 -24.44
N ASN A 390 -17.60 14.12 -24.51
CA ASN A 390 -16.16 14.23 -24.66
C ASN A 390 -15.72 14.46 -26.13
N GLY A 391 -16.61 14.91 -27.00
CA GLY A 391 -16.27 15.28 -28.38
C GLY A 391 -16.07 14.10 -29.34
N GLY A 392 -16.53 12.89 -29.01
CA GLY A 392 -16.30 11.70 -29.82
C GLY A 392 -16.91 11.73 -31.22
N LEU A 393 -17.95 12.54 -31.45
CA LEU A 393 -18.49 12.80 -32.80
C LEU A 393 -17.53 13.65 -33.64
N LEU A 394 -16.97 14.72 -33.06
CA LEU A 394 -15.99 15.59 -33.73
C LEU A 394 -14.71 14.82 -34.06
N LEU A 395 -14.21 14.01 -33.11
CA LEU A 395 -13.03 13.19 -33.33
C LEU A 395 -13.27 12.14 -34.44
N LYS A 396 -14.44 11.49 -34.46
CA LYS A 396 -14.80 10.55 -35.54
C LYS A 396 -14.85 11.24 -36.89
N GLN A 397 -15.41 12.44 -36.96
CA GLN A 397 -15.49 13.23 -38.18
C GLN A 397 -14.09 13.60 -38.71
N GLN A 398 -13.19 14.05 -37.83
CA GLN A 398 -11.79 14.33 -38.18
C GLN A 398 -11.01 13.08 -38.64
N LEU A 399 -11.27 11.91 -38.04
CA LEU A 399 -10.67 10.63 -38.45
C LEU A 399 -11.17 10.12 -39.82
N THR A 400 -12.38 10.52 -40.22
CA THR A 400 -12.96 10.21 -41.54
C THR A 400 -12.60 11.22 -42.64
N SER A 401 -12.35 12.50 -42.30
CA SER A 401 -12.04 13.55 -43.28
C SER A 401 -10.56 13.64 -43.67
N ALA A 402 -9.65 13.11 -42.85
CA ALA A 402 -8.22 13.08 -43.15
C ALA A 402 -7.85 11.86 -44.01
N GLU A 403 -8.13 11.95 -45.32
CA GLU A 403 -7.57 11.05 -46.34
C GLU A 403 -6.14 11.53 -46.70
N GLY A 404 -5.18 11.22 -45.84
CA GLY A 404 -3.75 11.48 -46.10
C GLY A 404 -2.82 11.08 -44.96
N SER A 405 -2.09 9.97 -45.15
CA SER A 405 -0.83 9.48 -44.52
C SER A 405 -0.44 9.73 -43.05
N ILE A 406 -1.30 10.23 -42.17
CA ILE A 406 -1.03 10.28 -40.71
C ILE A 406 -1.62 9.01 -40.08
N GLU A 407 -0.80 8.22 -39.37
CA GLU A 407 -1.27 7.06 -38.60
C GLU A 407 -2.44 7.48 -37.70
N LYS A 408 -3.63 6.98 -38.00
CA LYS A 408 -4.89 7.46 -37.41
C LYS A 408 -4.95 7.17 -35.91
N THR A 409 -5.18 8.21 -35.11
CA THR A 409 -5.46 8.11 -33.66
C THR A 409 -6.63 7.15 -33.41
N LYS A 410 -6.37 6.03 -32.72
CA LYS A 410 -7.37 4.98 -32.49
C LYS A 410 -8.27 5.32 -31.30
N VAL A 411 -9.58 5.18 -31.46
CA VAL A 411 -10.52 5.27 -30.34
C VAL A 411 -10.65 3.90 -29.68
N PHE A 412 -10.18 3.78 -28.44
CA PHE A 412 -10.27 2.57 -27.63
C PHE A 412 -11.52 2.55 -26.76
N THR A 413 -12.05 1.36 -26.51
CA THR A 413 -13.14 1.21 -25.52
C THR A 413 -12.60 1.16 -24.09
N SER A 414 -13.39 1.60 -23.12
CA SER A 414 -12.98 1.52 -21.70
C SER A 414 -12.76 0.07 -21.25
N LYS A 415 -13.42 -0.90 -21.90
CA LYS A 415 -13.23 -2.34 -21.63
C LYS A 415 -11.87 -2.83 -22.11
N GLU A 416 -11.42 -2.40 -23.30
CA GLU A 416 -10.11 -2.75 -23.84
C GLU A 416 -8.98 -2.24 -22.95
N LEU A 417 -9.02 -0.96 -22.57
CA LEU A 417 -7.96 -0.38 -21.72
C LEU A 417 -7.95 -0.97 -20.31
N LYS A 418 -9.13 -1.31 -19.74
CA LYS A 418 -9.20 -2.06 -18.48
C LYS A 418 -8.57 -3.44 -18.59
N LYS A 419 -8.80 -4.15 -19.70
CA LYS A 419 -8.16 -5.45 -19.93
C LYS A 419 -6.65 -5.30 -20.09
N ALA A 420 -6.21 -4.32 -20.89
CA ALA A 420 -4.79 -4.07 -21.17
C ALA A 420 -3.98 -3.70 -19.92
N THR A 421 -4.60 -3.02 -18.96
CA THR A 421 -3.96 -2.52 -17.73
C THR A 421 -4.29 -3.35 -16.48
N GLU A 422 -4.92 -4.53 -16.65
CA GLU A 422 -5.37 -5.38 -15.53
C GLU A 422 -6.23 -4.63 -14.49
N ASN A 423 -7.23 -3.90 -14.99
CA ASN A 423 -8.10 -3.00 -14.23
C ASN A 423 -7.38 -1.82 -13.58
N PHE A 424 -6.37 -1.26 -14.25
CA PHE A 424 -5.52 -0.18 -13.72
C PHE A 424 -4.80 -0.60 -12.42
N ASN A 425 -4.16 -1.77 -12.46
CA ASN A 425 -3.42 -2.33 -11.33
C ASN A 425 -2.28 -1.40 -10.90
N SER A 426 -2.09 -1.21 -9.59
CA SER A 426 -1.04 -0.37 -9.02
C SER A 426 0.37 -0.87 -9.34
N THR A 427 0.54 -2.18 -9.57
CA THR A 427 1.82 -2.80 -9.96
C THR A 427 2.25 -2.46 -11.39
N ARG A 428 1.33 -1.96 -12.23
CA ARG A 428 1.59 -1.55 -13.62
C ARG A 428 1.79 -0.05 -13.77
N VAL A 429 1.96 0.69 -12.67
CA VAL A 429 2.16 2.14 -12.72
C VAL A 429 3.58 2.45 -13.20
N LEU A 430 3.68 3.27 -14.25
CA LEU A 430 4.94 3.80 -14.76
C LEU A 430 5.31 5.13 -14.10
N GLY A 431 4.31 5.93 -13.72
CA GLY A 431 4.54 7.22 -13.06
C GLY A 431 3.25 7.83 -12.53
N LYS A 432 3.37 8.70 -11.52
CA LYS A 432 2.28 9.48 -10.92
C LYS A 432 2.70 10.95 -10.86
N GLY A 433 1.87 11.84 -11.39
CA GLY A 433 2.12 13.28 -11.38
C GLY A 433 0.84 14.11 -11.28
N GLY A 434 0.99 15.45 -11.34
CA GLY A 434 -0.14 16.38 -11.26
C GLY A 434 -1.16 16.25 -12.41
N GLN A 435 -0.78 15.61 -13.51
CA GLN A 435 -1.64 15.35 -14.66
C GLN A 435 -2.30 13.95 -14.63
N GLY A 436 -2.01 13.14 -13.60
CA GLY A 436 -2.61 11.81 -13.41
C GLY A 436 -1.59 10.69 -13.25
N THR A 437 -2.07 9.46 -13.44
CA THR A 437 -1.28 8.23 -13.33
C THR A 437 -1.13 7.58 -14.69
N VAL A 438 0.08 7.18 -15.04
CA VAL A 438 0.39 6.46 -16.29
C VAL A 438 0.57 4.97 -15.98
N TYR A 439 -0.11 4.11 -16.74
CA TYR A 439 -0.08 2.66 -16.57
C TYR A 439 0.53 1.97 -17.79
N LYS A 440 1.34 0.95 -17.58
CA LYS A 440 1.82 0.02 -18.61
C LYS A 440 0.67 -0.92 -19.01
N GLY A 441 0.26 -0.85 -20.27
CA GLY A 441 -0.78 -1.70 -20.83
C GLY A 441 -0.24 -2.62 -21.92
N MET A 442 -0.88 -3.78 -22.11
CA MET A 442 -0.67 -4.66 -23.26
C MET A 442 -1.98 -4.76 -24.05
N LEU A 443 -1.98 -4.24 -25.28
CA LEU A 443 -3.13 -4.31 -26.17
C LEU A 443 -3.35 -5.75 -26.66
N VAL A 444 -4.54 -6.02 -27.20
CA VAL A 444 -4.92 -7.35 -27.72
C VAL A 444 -4.06 -7.84 -28.89
N ASP A 445 -3.42 -6.91 -29.59
CA ASP A 445 -2.49 -7.17 -30.70
C ASP A 445 -1.04 -7.36 -30.22
N GLY A 446 -0.81 -7.42 -28.90
CA GLY A 446 0.51 -7.62 -28.30
C GLY A 446 1.32 -6.34 -28.12
N ARG A 447 0.87 -5.19 -28.63
CA ARG A 447 1.60 -3.92 -28.49
C ARG A 447 1.57 -3.42 -27.05
N ILE A 448 2.74 -3.05 -26.53
CA ILE A 448 2.88 -2.42 -25.21
C ILE A 448 2.62 -0.92 -25.36
N VAL A 449 1.79 -0.37 -24.47
CA VAL A 449 1.37 1.04 -24.51
C VAL A 449 1.44 1.67 -23.13
N ALA A 450 1.55 3.00 -23.09
CA ALA A 450 1.41 3.79 -21.88
C ALA A 450 0.00 4.43 -21.84
N VAL A 451 -0.77 4.15 -20.80
CA VAL A 451 -2.15 4.65 -20.63
C VAL A 451 -2.19 5.70 -19.52
N LYS A 452 -2.35 6.98 -19.89
CA LYS A 452 -2.50 8.10 -18.95
C LYS A 452 -3.95 8.22 -18.51
N LYS A 453 -4.15 8.22 -17.19
CA LYS A 453 -5.45 8.34 -16.52
C LYS A 453 -5.39 9.45 -15.48
N SER A 454 -6.20 10.49 -15.66
CA SER A 454 -6.31 11.59 -14.69
C SER A 454 -6.90 11.12 -13.35
N THR A 455 -6.37 11.65 -12.24
CA THR A 455 -6.72 11.26 -10.86
C THR A 455 -7.88 12.09 -10.28
N VAL A 456 -8.10 13.30 -10.79
CA VAL A 456 -9.15 14.24 -10.35
C VAL A 456 -10.08 14.55 -11.53
N VAL A 457 -11.39 14.61 -11.27
CA VAL A 457 -12.40 14.99 -12.26
C VAL A 457 -12.64 16.49 -12.14
N ASP A 458 -12.02 17.27 -13.02
CA ASP A 458 -12.20 18.72 -13.14
C ASP A 458 -12.45 19.09 -14.61
N GLN A 459 -13.19 20.17 -14.88
CA GLN A 459 -13.45 20.65 -16.24
C GLN A 459 -12.16 21.07 -16.95
N ASP A 460 -11.21 21.65 -16.22
CA ASP A 460 -9.89 22.04 -16.76
C ASP A 460 -9.12 20.83 -17.29
N LYS A 461 -9.29 19.66 -16.69
CA LYS A 461 -8.67 18.40 -17.15
C LYS A 461 -9.24 17.87 -18.46
N VAL A 462 -10.49 18.20 -18.79
CA VAL A 462 -11.07 17.88 -20.11
C VAL A 462 -10.47 18.81 -21.18
N GLY A 463 -10.22 20.08 -20.84
CA GLY A 463 -9.52 21.03 -21.70
C GLY A 463 -8.07 20.60 -22.01
N GLU A 464 -7.31 20.19 -20.99
CA GLU A 464 -5.96 19.62 -21.15
C GLU A 464 -5.96 18.41 -22.09
N PHE A 465 -6.94 17.49 -21.96
CA PHE A 465 -7.09 16.34 -22.85
C PHE A 465 -7.34 16.75 -24.30
N ILE A 466 -8.30 17.63 -24.55
CA ILE A 466 -8.65 18.08 -25.92
C ILE A 466 -7.41 18.70 -26.56
N ASN A 467 -6.73 19.56 -25.82
CA ASN A 467 -5.52 20.21 -26.28
C ASN A 467 -4.42 19.20 -26.63
N GLU A 468 -4.17 18.21 -25.76
CA GLU A 468 -3.15 17.19 -25.98
C GLU A 468 -3.47 16.30 -27.21
N VAL A 469 -4.74 15.92 -27.43
CA VAL A 469 -5.14 15.17 -28.63
C VAL A 469 -4.95 16.00 -29.90
N VAL A 470 -5.40 17.25 -29.91
CA VAL A 470 -5.31 18.12 -31.10
C VAL A 470 -3.84 18.37 -31.46
N ILE A 471 -3.01 18.76 -30.48
CA ILE A 471 -1.59 19.03 -30.69
C ILE A 471 -0.85 17.78 -31.19
N LEU A 472 -0.98 16.66 -30.47
CA LEU A 472 -0.25 15.43 -30.84
C LEU A 472 -0.78 14.77 -32.12
N SER A 473 -2.02 15.07 -32.54
CA SER A 473 -2.52 14.59 -33.84
C SER A 473 -1.87 15.29 -35.05
N GLN A 474 -1.31 16.48 -34.84
CA GLN A 474 -0.70 17.31 -35.89
C GLN A 474 0.83 17.21 -35.90
N ILE A 475 1.42 16.65 -34.84
CA ILE A 475 2.86 16.49 -34.70
C ILE A 475 3.30 15.08 -35.11
N ASN A 476 4.32 15.00 -35.97
CA ASN A 476 5.01 13.75 -36.26
C ASN A 476 6.51 13.97 -36.27
N HIS A 477 7.16 13.72 -35.13
CA HIS A 477 8.60 13.92 -34.96
C HIS A 477 9.24 12.74 -34.21
N ARG A 478 10.44 12.32 -34.63
CA ARG A 478 11.13 11.16 -34.06
C ARG A 478 11.41 11.29 -32.56
N ASN A 479 11.67 12.53 -32.09
CA ASN A 479 11.99 12.83 -30.70
C ASN A 479 10.81 13.34 -29.87
N ILE A 480 9.57 13.11 -30.32
CA ILE A 480 8.34 13.42 -29.59
C ILE A 480 7.57 12.11 -29.39
N VAL A 481 6.96 11.93 -28.22
CA VAL A 481 6.14 10.76 -27.92
C VAL A 481 4.90 10.74 -28.82
N LYS A 482 4.69 9.60 -29.48
CA LYS A 482 3.55 9.39 -30.37
C LYS A 482 2.28 9.06 -29.59
N LEU A 483 1.21 9.79 -29.87
CA LEU A 483 -0.14 9.45 -29.43
C LEU A 483 -0.70 8.32 -30.32
N ILE A 484 -0.99 7.16 -29.72
CA ILE A 484 -1.61 6.02 -30.42
C ILE A 484 -3.13 6.17 -30.46
N GLY A 485 -3.71 6.73 -29.40
CA GLY A 485 -5.17 6.80 -29.30
C GLY A 485 -5.70 7.38 -28.02
N CYS A 486 -7.02 7.33 -27.88
CA CYS A 486 -7.72 7.80 -26.68
C CYS A 486 -8.97 6.96 -26.38
N CYS A 487 -9.48 7.04 -25.15
CA CYS A 487 -10.76 6.47 -24.74
C CYS A 487 -11.66 7.57 -24.19
N LEU A 488 -12.83 7.75 -24.81
CA LEU A 488 -13.80 8.80 -24.47
C LEU A 488 -14.99 8.30 -23.64
N GLU A 489 -15.04 7.00 -23.32
CA GLU A 489 -16.15 6.37 -22.56
C GLU A 489 -16.04 6.56 -21.02
N THR A 490 -15.17 7.44 -20.56
CA THR A 490 -14.86 7.70 -19.14
C THR A 490 -15.18 9.14 -18.77
N GLU A 491 -15.30 9.43 -17.47
CA GLU A 491 -15.63 10.79 -16.98
C GLU A 491 -14.58 11.82 -17.41
N VAL A 492 -13.30 11.49 -17.21
CA VAL A 492 -12.17 12.15 -17.87
C VAL A 492 -11.63 11.19 -18.93
N PRO A 493 -11.45 11.61 -20.19
CA PRO A 493 -10.88 10.78 -21.23
C PRO A 493 -9.49 10.22 -20.87
N LEU A 494 -9.17 9.05 -21.42
CA LEU A 494 -7.85 8.41 -21.27
C LEU A 494 -7.03 8.59 -22.53
N LEU A 495 -5.72 8.78 -22.38
CA LEU A 495 -4.77 8.88 -23.49
C LEU A 495 -3.89 7.63 -23.54
N VAL A 496 -3.58 7.19 -24.75
CA VAL A 496 -2.79 6.00 -25.04
C VAL A 496 -1.61 6.39 -25.92
N TYR A 497 -0.40 6.22 -25.39
CA TYR A 497 0.85 6.57 -26.05
C TYR A 497 1.66 5.32 -26.37
N GLU A 498 2.66 5.49 -27.24
CA GLU A 498 3.75 4.52 -27.34
C GLU A 498 4.42 4.32 -25.98
N PHE A 499 4.80 3.08 -25.68
CA PHE A 499 5.55 2.77 -24.48
C PHE A 499 7.03 3.06 -24.73
N VAL A 500 7.62 3.87 -23.85
CA VAL A 500 9.04 4.23 -23.87
C VAL A 500 9.72 3.48 -22.73
N SER A 501 10.66 2.60 -23.04
CA SER A 501 11.11 1.51 -22.16
C SER A 501 12.07 1.95 -21.07
N ASN A 502 12.97 2.89 -21.34
CA ASN A 502 14.10 3.21 -20.46
C ASN A 502 13.79 4.39 -19.53
N GLY A 503 12.52 4.63 -19.19
CA GLY A 503 12.16 5.67 -18.21
C GLY A 503 12.46 7.10 -18.68
N ASN A 504 12.69 8.00 -17.72
CA ASN A 504 12.93 9.42 -17.95
C ASN A 504 14.33 9.87 -17.47
N ILE A 505 14.83 11.00 -18.00
CA ILE A 505 16.17 11.51 -17.70
C ILE A 505 16.36 11.76 -16.18
N PHE A 506 15.33 12.23 -15.48
CA PHE A 506 15.43 12.50 -14.05
C PHE A 506 15.79 11.24 -13.25
N GLU A 507 15.18 10.09 -13.58
CA GLU A 507 15.48 8.80 -12.95
C GLU A 507 16.88 8.30 -13.27
N HIS A 508 17.37 8.54 -14.49
CA HIS A 508 18.74 8.16 -14.88
C HIS A 508 19.82 9.04 -14.23
N LEU A 509 19.54 10.31 -13.96
CA LEU A 509 20.49 11.22 -13.30
C LEU A 509 20.47 11.09 -11.78
N HIS A 510 19.30 10.86 -11.18
CA HIS A 510 19.11 10.98 -9.73
C HIS A 510 18.65 9.71 -9.02
N GLY A 511 18.37 8.64 -9.76
CA GLY A 511 17.87 7.35 -9.24
C GLY A 511 18.94 6.26 -9.18
N GLU A 512 18.57 5.11 -8.62
CA GLU A 512 19.39 3.89 -8.56
C GLU A 512 19.25 3.08 -9.86
N PHE A 513 19.49 3.70 -11.02
CA PHE A 513 19.57 2.95 -12.28
C PHE A 513 21.00 2.41 -12.45
N ASP A 514 21.12 1.09 -12.53
CA ASP A 514 22.40 0.33 -12.60
C ASP A 514 23.09 0.41 -13.98
N GLU A 515 22.55 1.21 -14.93
CA GLU A 515 23.07 1.31 -16.29
C GLU A 515 24.01 2.52 -16.47
N SER A 516 25.27 2.21 -16.80
CA SER A 516 26.37 3.15 -17.12
C SER A 516 26.13 4.11 -18.29
N ALA A 517 24.95 4.13 -18.92
CA ALA A 517 24.73 4.88 -20.16
C ALA A 517 24.81 6.41 -19.99
N MET A 518 24.41 6.96 -18.84
CA MET A 518 24.47 8.41 -18.55
C MET A 518 25.81 8.89 -17.97
N THR A 519 26.81 8.02 -17.83
CA THR A 519 28.11 8.42 -17.26
C THR A 519 28.95 9.24 -18.24
N THR A 520 28.62 9.22 -19.54
CA THR A 520 29.45 9.85 -20.58
C THR A 520 28.93 11.19 -21.07
N TRP A 521 29.83 12.13 -21.34
CA TRP A 521 29.49 13.43 -21.89
C TRP A 521 28.87 13.31 -23.28
N GLU A 522 29.38 12.39 -24.11
CA GLU A 522 28.87 12.20 -25.48
C GLU A 522 27.39 11.81 -25.49
N MET A 523 26.98 10.94 -24.57
CA MET A 523 25.60 10.53 -24.45
C MET A 523 24.72 11.70 -23.99
N ARG A 524 25.15 12.45 -22.97
CA ARG A 524 24.44 13.64 -22.48
C ARG A 524 24.32 14.71 -23.58
N LEU A 525 25.38 14.96 -24.34
CA LEU A 525 25.36 15.90 -25.47
C LEU A 525 24.37 15.48 -26.56
N ARG A 526 24.33 14.18 -26.91
CA ARG A 526 23.37 13.64 -27.88
C ARG A 526 21.93 13.84 -27.42
N ILE A 527 21.65 13.62 -26.14
CA ILE A 527 20.33 13.84 -25.53
C ILE A 527 19.92 15.31 -25.65
N VAL A 528 20.81 16.23 -25.26
CA VAL A 528 20.55 17.68 -25.32
C VAL A 528 20.25 18.12 -26.76
N ILE A 529 20.99 17.60 -27.74
CA ILE A 529 20.76 17.86 -29.16
C ILE A 529 19.38 17.38 -29.61
N ASP A 530 19.00 16.15 -29.25
CA ASP A 530 17.69 15.60 -29.61
C ASP A 530 16.54 16.41 -28.99
N ILE A 531 16.70 16.88 -27.73
CA ILE A 531 15.72 17.75 -27.05
C ILE A 531 15.62 19.09 -27.79
N ALA A 532 16.77 19.72 -28.10
CA ALA A 532 16.81 21.01 -28.78
C ALA A 532 16.18 20.92 -30.19
N GLY A 533 16.43 19.83 -30.91
CA GLY A 533 15.80 19.54 -32.19
C GLY A 533 14.28 19.39 -32.10
N ALA A 534 13.79 18.67 -31.08
CA ALA A 534 12.35 18.52 -30.84
C ALA A 534 11.66 19.86 -30.53
N LEU A 535 12.25 20.67 -29.65
CA LEU A 535 11.68 21.99 -29.30
C LEU A 535 11.78 22.98 -30.47
N SER A 536 12.89 22.97 -31.21
CA SER A 536 13.02 23.77 -32.44
C SER A 536 11.95 23.41 -33.48
N TYR A 537 11.62 22.12 -33.60
CA TYR A 537 10.53 21.69 -34.47
C TYR A 537 9.19 22.26 -34.01
N LEU A 538 8.87 22.18 -32.72
CA LEU A 538 7.63 22.70 -32.16
C LEU A 538 7.47 24.22 -32.33
N HIS A 539 8.55 24.97 -32.14
CA HIS A 539 8.52 26.44 -32.21
C HIS A 539 8.52 26.99 -33.63
N SER A 540 9.19 26.32 -34.58
CA SER A 540 9.51 26.93 -35.89
C SER A 540 9.20 26.08 -37.11
N SER A 541 8.92 24.78 -36.97
CA SER A 541 8.72 23.87 -38.13
C SER A 541 7.34 23.20 -38.13
N ALA A 542 6.60 23.26 -37.03
CA ALA A 542 5.19 22.91 -37.00
C ALA A 542 4.36 23.90 -37.82
N SER A 543 3.19 23.48 -38.30
CA SER A 543 2.28 24.32 -39.09
C SER A 543 1.79 25.56 -38.33
N THR A 544 1.76 25.47 -37.01
CA THR A 544 1.50 26.57 -36.09
C THR A 544 2.49 26.43 -34.95
N PRO A 545 3.15 27.51 -34.49
CA PRO A 545 4.08 27.43 -33.36
C PRO A 545 3.41 26.86 -32.11
N ILE A 546 4.04 25.85 -31.50
CA ILE A 546 3.53 25.16 -30.30
C ILE A 546 4.51 25.36 -29.16
N PHE A 547 4.06 25.96 -28.07
CA PHE A 547 4.86 26.12 -26.86
C PHE A 547 4.56 24.98 -25.90
N HIS A 548 5.61 24.31 -25.41
CA HIS A 548 5.50 23.10 -24.60
C HIS A 548 5.03 23.42 -23.16
N ARG A 549 5.61 24.44 -22.52
CA ARG A 549 5.28 24.99 -21.19
C ARG A 549 5.62 24.15 -19.97
N ASP A 550 5.94 22.86 -20.11
CA ASP A 550 6.41 22.02 -18.99
C ASP A 550 7.64 21.18 -19.38
N VAL A 551 8.66 21.83 -19.92
CA VAL A 551 9.96 21.18 -20.24
C VAL A 551 10.73 20.92 -18.94
N LYS A 552 11.00 19.65 -18.64
CA LYS A 552 11.75 19.19 -17.46
C LYS A 552 12.26 17.76 -17.67
N SER A 553 13.27 17.34 -16.91
CA SER A 553 13.89 16.01 -17.08
C SER A 553 12.93 14.83 -16.85
N THR A 554 11.86 14.98 -16.06
CA THR A 554 10.83 13.93 -15.89
C THR A 554 9.92 13.75 -17.11
N ASN A 555 9.82 14.77 -17.98
CA ASN A 555 8.99 14.75 -19.19
C ASN A 555 9.79 14.39 -20.45
N ILE A 556 11.08 14.07 -20.28
CA ILE A 556 11.97 13.67 -21.36
C ILE A 556 12.34 12.21 -21.14
N MET A 557 11.82 11.34 -22.01
CA MET A 557 11.93 9.90 -21.90
C MET A 557 12.98 9.32 -22.85
N LEU A 558 13.45 8.11 -22.57
CA LEU A 558 14.46 7.41 -23.37
C LEU A 558 13.92 6.09 -23.92
N ASP A 559 13.97 5.91 -25.24
CA ASP A 559 13.57 4.65 -25.88
C ASP A 559 14.64 3.55 -25.73
N GLU A 560 14.38 2.37 -26.29
CA GLU A 560 15.27 1.20 -26.24
C GLU A 560 16.68 1.47 -26.78
N LYS A 561 16.82 2.47 -27.67
CA LYS A 561 18.10 2.89 -28.26
C LYS A 561 18.65 4.15 -27.59
N TYR A 562 18.09 4.51 -26.44
CA TYR A 562 18.36 5.74 -25.69
C TYR A 562 18.20 7.02 -26.53
N ARG A 563 17.28 7.02 -27.49
CA ARG A 563 16.87 8.23 -28.20
C ARG A 563 15.83 8.95 -27.36
N VAL A 564 15.89 10.28 -27.40
CA VAL A 564 14.99 11.12 -26.60
C VAL A 564 13.58 11.12 -27.17
N LYS A 565 12.59 11.10 -26.29
CA LYS A 565 11.17 11.30 -26.57
C LYS A 565 10.59 12.34 -25.61
N VAL A 566 10.31 13.55 -26.09
CA VAL A 566 9.63 14.60 -25.32
C VAL A 566 8.15 14.24 -25.15
N SER A 567 7.64 14.37 -23.93
CA SER A 567 6.30 13.93 -23.53
C SER A 567 5.56 15.00 -22.75
N ASP A 568 4.27 14.75 -22.51
CA ASP A 568 3.40 15.53 -21.61
C ASP A 568 2.97 16.91 -22.12
N PHE A 569 2.13 16.91 -23.17
CA PHE A 569 1.67 18.12 -23.87
C PHE A 569 0.38 18.73 -23.30
N GLY A 570 -0.04 18.33 -22.09
CA GLY A 570 -1.30 18.77 -21.48
C GLY A 570 -1.37 20.29 -21.25
N THR A 571 -0.24 20.92 -20.93
CA THR A 571 -0.13 22.36 -20.70
C THR A 571 0.24 23.16 -21.95
N SER A 572 0.62 22.47 -23.04
CA SER A 572 1.10 23.09 -24.27
C SER A 572 0.02 23.92 -24.97
N ARG A 573 0.40 24.90 -25.79
CA ARG A 573 -0.55 25.74 -26.52
C ARG A 573 -0.01 26.11 -27.89
N TRP A 574 -0.89 26.16 -28.89
CA TRP A 574 -0.56 26.80 -30.17
C TRP A 574 -0.67 28.32 -30.02
N VAL A 575 0.12 29.04 -30.79
CA VAL A 575 0.06 30.50 -30.88
C VAL A 575 -0.31 30.85 -32.32
N THR A 576 -1.36 31.66 -32.48
CA THR A 576 -1.73 32.21 -33.79
C THR A 576 -0.65 33.18 -34.26
N ASP A 577 -0.37 33.21 -35.57
CA ASP A 577 0.71 34.02 -36.16
C ASP A 577 0.68 35.51 -35.76
N ASP A 578 -0.48 36.05 -35.39
CA ASP A 578 -0.67 37.44 -34.96
C ASP A 578 -0.17 37.76 -33.54
N HIS A 579 0.23 36.76 -32.74
CA HIS A 579 0.60 36.95 -31.33
C HIS A 579 2.00 36.39 -31.05
N THR A 580 2.84 37.19 -30.38
CA THR A 580 4.22 36.81 -30.02
C THR A 580 4.32 36.17 -28.63
N HIS A 581 3.25 36.24 -27.83
CA HIS A 581 3.21 35.76 -26.45
C HIS A 581 1.80 35.28 -26.05
N LEU A 582 1.75 34.42 -25.03
CA LEU A 582 0.53 33.92 -24.41
C LEU A 582 0.36 34.52 -23.02
N THR A 583 -0.66 35.36 -22.82
CA THR A 583 -1.02 35.87 -21.48
C THR A 583 -1.92 34.87 -20.77
N THR A 584 -1.40 34.19 -19.75
CA THR A 584 -2.10 33.09 -19.08
C THR A 584 -1.63 32.93 -17.63
N VAL A 585 -2.45 32.27 -16.80
CA VAL A 585 -2.08 31.94 -15.41
C VAL A 585 -0.75 31.20 -15.39
N VAL A 586 0.14 31.59 -14.47
CA VAL A 586 1.44 30.97 -14.31
C VAL A 586 1.29 29.48 -14.02
N SER A 587 1.81 28.65 -14.92
CA SER A 587 1.75 27.19 -14.84
C SER A 587 3.08 26.60 -15.29
N GLY A 588 3.59 25.62 -14.55
CA GLY A 588 4.87 24.97 -14.80
C GLY A 588 5.46 24.37 -13.53
N THR A 589 6.59 23.67 -13.65
CA THR A 589 7.24 22.98 -12.53
C THR A 589 8.27 23.87 -11.84
N VAL A 590 8.16 24.03 -10.51
CA VAL A 590 9.12 24.81 -9.71
C VAL A 590 10.54 24.35 -10.00
N GLY A 591 11.47 25.29 -10.17
CA GLY A 591 12.86 25.02 -10.56
C GLY A 591 13.12 25.16 -12.06
N TYR A 592 12.12 24.92 -12.91
CA TYR A 592 12.21 25.05 -14.37
C TYR A 592 11.49 26.30 -14.92
N VAL A 593 10.55 26.85 -14.15
CA VAL A 593 9.75 28.02 -14.56
C VAL A 593 10.64 29.24 -14.84
N ASP A 594 10.42 29.85 -16.00
CA ASP A 594 11.02 31.11 -16.43
C ASP A 594 10.65 32.26 -15.47
N PRO A 595 11.63 32.96 -14.86
CA PRO A 595 11.37 34.07 -13.95
C PRO A 595 10.69 35.27 -14.62
N GLU A 596 10.94 35.52 -15.91
CA GLU A 596 10.26 36.59 -16.65
C GLU A 596 8.78 36.27 -16.86
N TYR A 597 8.47 35.04 -17.26
CA TYR A 597 7.08 34.56 -17.34
C TYR A 597 6.39 34.63 -15.98
N PHE A 598 7.07 34.22 -14.90
CA PHE A 598 6.52 34.27 -13.54
C PHE A 598 6.13 35.70 -13.13
N GLN A 599 6.92 36.70 -13.52
CA GLN A 599 6.68 38.11 -13.18
C GLN A 599 5.65 38.78 -14.10
N THR A 600 5.71 38.51 -15.41
CA THR A 600 4.93 39.21 -16.43
C THR A 600 3.61 38.51 -16.76
N SER A 601 3.48 37.23 -16.41
CA SER A 601 2.42 36.32 -16.88
C SER A 601 2.34 36.17 -18.41
N GLN A 602 3.41 36.56 -19.13
CA GLN A 602 3.54 36.41 -20.58
C GLN A 602 4.46 35.23 -20.89
N PHE A 603 3.91 34.17 -21.48
CA PHE A 603 4.69 33.01 -21.91
C PHE A 603 5.11 33.18 -23.37
N THR A 604 6.38 32.95 -23.68
CA THR A 604 6.94 33.05 -25.03
C THR A 604 7.70 31.77 -25.40
N ASP A 605 8.15 31.65 -26.66
CA ASP A 605 9.10 30.60 -27.07
C ASP A 605 10.37 30.61 -26.18
N LYS A 606 10.78 31.80 -25.72
CA LYS A 606 11.93 32.01 -24.84
C LYS A 606 11.74 31.45 -23.43
N SER A 607 10.50 31.23 -22.99
CA SER A 607 10.22 30.59 -21.71
C SER A 607 10.50 29.07 -21.74
N ASP A 608 10.26 28.42 -22.88
CA ASP A 608 10.70 27.04 -23.12
C ASP A 608 12.24 26.96 -23.24
N VAL A 609 12.89 27.98 -23.83
CA VAL A 609 14.36 28.08 -23.90
C VAL A 609 14.99 28.13 -22.50
N TYR A 610 14.40 28.90 -21.57
CA TYR A 610 14.88 28.94 -20.19
C TYR A 610 14.76 27.57 -19.52
N SER A 611 13.59 26.92 -19.66
CA SER A 611 13.33 25.59 -19.10
C SER A 611 14.30 24.54 -19.65
N PHE A 612 14.60 24.59 -20.95
CA PHE A 612 15.64 23.80 -21.60
C PHE A 612 17.03 24.09 -21.01
N GLY A 613 17.37 25.35 -20.77
CA GLY A 613 18.62 25.76 -20.12
C GLY A 613 18.80 25.10 -18.75
N VAL A 614 17.74 24.98 -17.96
CA VAL A 614 17.77 24.27 -16.67
C VAL A 614 18.06 22.78 -16.86
N VAL A 615 17.42 22.13 -17.84
CA VAL A 615 17.69 20.70 -18.17
C VAL A 615 19.15 20.50 -18.62
N LEU A 616 19.70 21.44 -19.39
CA LEU A 616 21.10 21.39 -19.82
C LEU A 616 22.05 21.50 -18.62
N VAL A 617 21.79 22.43 -17.68
CA VAL A 617 22.58 22.54 -16.45
C VAL A 617 22.44 21.28 -15.57
N GLU A 618 21.24 20.72 -15.47
CA GLU A 618 20.99 19.45 -14.77
C GLU A 618 21.84 18.31 -15.36
N LEU A 619 21.97 18.23 -16.69
CA LEU A 619 22.82 17.24 -17.37
C LEU A 619 24.33 17.52 -17.22
N ILE A 620 24.76 18.78 -17.12
CA ILE A 620 26.19 19.12 -16.90
C ILE A 620 26.63 18.83 -15.46
N THR A 621 25.77 19.14 -14.49
CA THR A 621 26.11 19.10 -13.06
C THR A 621 25.73 17.77 -12.40
N GLY A 622 24.76 17.03 -12.96
CA GLY A 622 24.19 15.86 -12.31
C GLY A 622 23.35 16.19 -11.07
N GLU A 623 23.03 17.47 -10.83
CA GLU A 623 22.36 17.91 -9.61
C GLU A 623 20.86 18.16 -9.81
N LYS A 624 20.09 18.04 -8.73
CA LYS A 624 18.65 18.28 -8.77
C LYS A 624 18.33 19.78 -9.00
N PRO A 625 17.29 20.10 -9.81
CA PRO A 625 16.86 21.48 -10.08
C PRO A 625 16.52 22.31 -8.84
N ILE A 626 16.08 21.65 -7.77
CA ILE A 626 15.83 22.23 -6.45
C ILE A 626 16.60 21.42 -5.41
N SER A 627 17.40 22.10 -4.59
CA SER A 627 18.07 21.49 -3.44
C SER A 627 17.61 22.14 -2.13
N LEU A 628 17.12 21.33 -1.19
CA LEU A 628 16.70 21.77 0.14
C LEU A 628 17.88 22.03 1.09
N VAL A 629 19.08 21.57 0.72
CA VAL A 629 20.31 21.69 1.52
C VAL A 629 21.00 23.06 1.29
N ARG A 630 20.71 23.73 0.17
CA ARG A 630 21.31 25.03 -0.18
C ARG A 630 20.65 26.21 0.57
N PHE A 631 21.45 27.20 0.96
CA PHE A 631 20.97 28.46 1.55
C PHE A 631 19.92 29.15 0.65
N LEU A 632 18.99 29.89 1.26
CA LEU A 632 17.78 30.47 0.63
C LEU A 632 18.00 31.17 -0.73
N ARG A 633 19.16 31.80 -0.97
CA ARG A 633 19.49 32.49 -2.23
C ARG A 633 19.96 31.57 -3.37
N ASN A 634 20.35 30.33 -3.09
CA ASN A 634 20.90 29.36 -4.08
C ASN A 634 20.05 28.09 -4.17
N ARG A 635 18.75 28.19 -3.87
CA ARG A 635 17.85 27.01 -3.82
C ARG A 635 17.59 26.40 -5.20
N THR A 636 17.59 27.21 -6.26
CA THR A 636 17.43 26.73 -7.63
C THR A 636 18.79 26.46 -8.27
N LEU A 637 18.87 25.36 -9.02
CA LEU A 637 20.08 24.97 -9.74
C LEU A 637 20.51 26.06 -10.75
N ALA A 638 19.56 26.69 -11.42
CA ALA A 638 19.83 27.79 -12.35
C ALA A 638 20.57 28.95 -11.67
N ALA A 639 20.11 29.41 -10.50
CA ALA A 639 20.77 30.51 -9.78
C ALA A 639 22.16 30.10 -9.29
N TYR A 640 22.30 28.88 -8.77
CA TYR A 640 23.59 28.35 -8.32
C TYR A 640 24.61 28.25 -9.47
N PHE A 641 24.19 27.75 -10.64
CA PHE A 641 25.02 27.65 -11.84
C PHE A 641 25.44 29.02 -12.36
N ILE A 642 24.52 30.00 -12.43
CA ILE A 642 24.87 31.35 -12.89
C ILE A 642 25.91 31.99 -11.96
N LEU A 643 25.77 31.86 -10.65
CA LEU A 643 26.77 32.35 -9.69
C LEU A 643 28.12 31.65 -9.87
N ALA A 644 28.14 30.33 -10.04
CA ALA A 644 29.39 29.60 -10.29
C ALA A 644 30.05 30.02 -11.61
N MET A 645 29.26 30.32 -12.65
CA MET A 645 29.77 30.84 -13.92
C MET A 645 30.33 32.26 -13.80
N GLU A 646 29.74 33.12 -12.95
CA GLU A 646 30.23 34.47 -12.67
C GLU A 646 31.52 34.46 -11.83
N GLU A 647 31.63 33.52 -10.90
CA GLU A 647 32.80 33.33 -10.03
C GLU A 647 33.92 32.50 -10.68
N ASN A 648 33.79 32.10 -11.96
CA ASN A 648 34.70 31.19 -12.66
C ASN A 648 34.92 29.83 -11.94
N ARG A 649 33.91 29.34 -11.21
CA ARG A 649 33.92 28.05 -10.48
C ARG A 649 33.12 26.95 -11.17
N LEU A 650 32.93 27.02 -12.49
CA LEU A 650 32.19 26.01 -13.24
C LEU A 650 32.78 24.61 -13.05
N ILE A 651 34.11 24.48 -13.04
CA ILE A 651 34.82 23.20 -12.92
C ILE A 651 34.47 22.45 -11.62
N ASP A 652 34.13 23.18 -10.56
CA ASP A 652 33.77 22.62 -9.25
C ASP A 652 32.37 22.01 -9.21
N ILE A 653 31.50 22.40 -10.14
CA ILE A 653 30.09 21.99 -10.17
C ILE A 653 29.76 21.04 -11.33
N ILE A 654 30.71 20.79 -12.24
CA ILE A 654 30.57 19.78 -13.29
C ILE A 654 30.51 18.40 -12.63
N ASP A 655 29.63 17.53 -13.13
CA ASP A 655 29.52 16.16 -12.68
C ASP A 655 30.89 15.46 -12.73
N PRO A 656 31.39 14.88 -11.61
CA PRO A 656 32.67 14.21 -11.56
C PRO A 656 32.85 13.13 -12.64
N GLN A 657 31.77 12.47 -13.06
CA GLN A 657 31.82 11.42 -14.08
C GLN A 657 32.20 11.98 -15.45
N ILE A 658 31.64 13.12 -15.85
CA ILE A 658 31.97 13.76 -17.13
C ILE A 658 33.25 14.61 -17.04
N ARG A 659 33.61 15.07 -15.84
CA ARG A 659 34.87 15.80 -15.60
C ARG A 659 36.11 14.92 -15.85
N ALA A 660 35.98 13.62 -15.61
CA ALA A 660 37.04 12.65 -15.88
C ALA A 660 37.28 12.43 -17.40
N GLU A 661 36.36 12.86 -18.26
CA GLU A 661 36.50 12.74 -19.72
C GLU A 661 37.29 13.91 -20.31
N CYS A 662 38.18 13.64 -21.27
CA CYS A 662 39.01 14.64 -21.96
C CYS A 662 38.22 15.49 -23.00
N LYS A 663 37.00 15.92 -22.68
CA LYS A 663 36.13 16.76 -23.55
C LYS A 663 35.68 18.05 -22.84
N LEU A 664 36.47 18.54 -21.89
CA LEU A 664 36.12 19.69 -21.05
C LEU A 664 35.81 20.95 -21.87
N GLU A 665 36.48 21.17 -23.01
CA GLU A 665 36.19 22.29 -23.92
C GLU A 665 34.74 22.26 -24.44
N GLN A 666 34.24 21.09 -24.87
CA GLN A 666 32.85 20.93 -25.30
C GLN A 666 31.87 21.17 -24.15
N VAL A 667 32.20 20.72 -22.94
CA VAL A 667 31.40 20.95 -21.73
C VAL A 667 31.34 22.45 -21.41
N MET A 668 32.46 23.16 -21.53
CA MET A 668 32.54 24.60 -21.32
C MET A 668 31.73 25.38 -22.37
N GLU A 669 31.82 25.03 -23.66
CA GLU A 669 30.99 25.64 -24.70
C GLU A 669 29.49 25.42 -24.44
N ALA A 670 29.10 24.19 -24.06
CA ALA A 670 27.72 23.87 -23.70
C ALA A 670 27.24 24.63 -22.46
N ALA A 671 28.11 24.81 -21.46
CA ALA A 671 27.82 25.62 -20.26
C ALA A 671 27.63 27.11 -20.60
N GLN A 672 28.42 27.65 -21.52
CA GLN A 672 28.24 29.03 -22.01
C GLN A 672 26.91 29.22 -22.76
N LEU A 673 26.51 28.21 -23.55
CA LEU A 673 25.20 28.18 -24.20
C LEU A 673 24.08 28.12 -23.14
N ALA A 674 24.19 27.25 -22.13
CA ALA A 674 23.24 27.17 -21.02
C ALA A 674 23.09 28.51 -20.29
N ARG A 675 24.20 29.22 -20.02
CA ARG A 675 24.20 30.56 -19.43
C ARG A 675 23.41 31.57 -20.26
N ARG A 676 23.51 31.52 -21.60
CA ARG A 676 22.71 32.40 -22.48
C ARG A 676 21.23 32.04 -22.48
N CYS A 677 20.89 30.75 -22.43
CA CYS A 677 19.50 30.30 -22.28
C CYS A 677 18.86 30.75 -20.96
N LEU A 678 19.65 30.87 -19.89
CA LEU A 678 19.19 31.20 -18.53
C LEU A 678 19.19 32.71 -18.21
N LYS A 679 19.40 33.59 -19.19
CA LYS A 679 19.30 35.04 -18.97
C LYS A 679 17.92 35.43 -18.44
N LEU A 680 17.86 36.41 -17.52
CA LEU A 680 16.60 36.88 -16.95
C LEU A 680 15.67 37.48 -17.99
N THR A 681 16.21 38.23 -18.96
CA THR A 681 15.44 38.83 -20.05
C THR A 681 15.37 37.90 -21.26
N GLY A 682 14.17 37.53 -21.67
CA GLY A 682 13.91 36.56 -22.74
C GLY A 682 14.41 37.00 -24.11
N LYS A 683 14.42 38.31 -24.39
CA LYS A 683 14.98 38.87 -25.64
C LYS A 683 16.46 38.58 -25.83
N ASP A 684 17.20 38.42 -24.74
CA ASP A 684 18.63 38.14 -24.77
C ASP A 684 18.95 36.64 -24.87
N ARG A 685 17.93 35.78 -24.78
CA ARG A 685 18.05 34.33 -24.94
C ARG A 685 18.07 33.99 -26.43
N PRO A 686 18.84 32.99 -26.88
CA PRO A 686 18.77 32.48 -28.25
C PRO A 686 17.40 31.83 -28.52
N SER A 687 17.05 31.64 -29.79
CA SER A 687 15.93 30.79 -30.21
C SER A 687 16.31 29.31 -30.12
N MET A 688 15.34 28.40 -29.97
CA MET A 688 15.63 26.96 -29.94
C MET A 688 16.31 26.46 -31.23
N ARG A 689 16.08 27.13 -32.36
CA ARG A 689 16.78 26.86 -33.63
C ARG A 689 18.27 27.18 -33.53
N GLU A 690 18.63 28.35 -33.00
CA GLU A 690 20.03 28.74 -32.76
C GLU A 690 20.71 27.82 -31.76
N VAL A 691 20.02 27.49 -30.66
CA VAL A 691 20.50 26.53 -29.65
C VAL A 691 20.81 25.18 -30.29
N SER A 692 19.90 24.64 -31.11
CA SER A 692 20.08 23.37 -31.81
C SER A 692 21.28 23.39 -32.77
N MET A 693 21.42 24.45 -33.58
CA MET A 693 22.56 24.61 -34.49
C MET A 693 23.90 24.69 -33.74
N GLU A 694 23.93 25.38 -32.61
CA GLU A 694 25.15 25.54 -31.82
C GLU A 694 25.57 24.26 -31.11
N LEU A 695 24.62 23.48 -30.58
CA LEU A 695 24.92 22.15 -30.01
C LEU A 695 25.44 21.18 -31.07
N GLU A 696 24.91 21.23 -32.28
CA GLU A 696 25.41 20.47 -33.42
C GLU A 696 26.85 20.89 -33.81
N ARG A 697 27.18 22.19 -33.68
CA ARG A 697 28.55 22.69 -33.83
C ARG A 697 29.46 22.14 -32.73
N ILE A 698 29.03 22.19 -31.45
CA ILE A 698 29.80 21.67 -30.30
C ILE A 698 30.10 20.17 -30.48
N ARG A 699 29.17 19.39 -31.03
CA ARG A 699 29.37 17.95 -31.31
C ARG A 699 30.44 17.70 -32.39
N SER A 700 30.60 18.61 -33.34
CA SER A 700 31.53 18.42 -34.46
C SER A 700 32.97 18.70 -34.01
N PRO A 701 33.95 17.81 -34.30
CA PRO A 701 35.35 18.11 -34.01
C PRO A 701 35.78 19.33 -34.85
N SER A 702 36.34 20.34 -34.18
CA SER A 702 36.83 21.56 -34.82
C SER A 702 37.78 21.18 -35.96
N LYS A 703 37.38 21.45 -37.21
CA LYS A 703 38.34 21.55 -38.31
C LYS A 703 39.03 22.89 -38.15
N ASP A 704 40.36 22.87 -38.05
CA ASP A 704 41.24 24.03 -38.07
C ASP A 704 40.72 25.13 -39.01
N LEU A 705 40.20 26.22 -38.43
CA LEU A 705 40.07 27.48 -39.14
C LEU A 705 41.24 28.36 -38.71
N GLN A 706 42.19 28.51 -39.65
CA GLN A 706 43.29 29.46 -39.59
C GLN A 706 42.80 30.88 -39.23
N PRO A 707 43.55 31.64 -38.43
CA PRO A 707 43.12 32.93 -37.96
C PRO A 707 43.25 33.99 -39.07
N ASN A 708 42.13 34.44 -39.62
CA ASN A 708 42.09 35.75 -40.25
C ASN A 708 41.80 36.81 -39.19
N VAL A 709 42.90 37.43 -38.77
CA VAL A 709 42.98 38.59 -37.90
C VAL A 709 42.17 39.74 -38.50
N HIS A 710 41.12 40.18 -37.80
CA HIS A 710 40.67 41.57 -37.85
C HIS A 710 40.73 42.16 -36.44
N ILE A 711 41.74 43.02 -36.24
CA ILE A 711 42.04 43.73 -35.01
C ILE A 711 40.92 44.73 -34.72
N VAL A 712 40.25 44.58 -33.59
CA VAL A 712 39.70 45.71 -32.82
C VAL A 712 40.23 45.59 -31.40
N LYS A 713 41.15 46.50 -31.06
CA LYS A 713 41.72 46.65 -29.72
C LYS A 713 40.60 46.97 -28.72
N ASN A 714 40.61 46.31 -27.56
CA ASN A 714 40.38 46.94 -26.26
C ASN A 714 41.00 46.08 -25.15
N ASN A 715 41.68 46.77 -24.24
CA ASN A 715 42.54 46.25 -23.19
C ASN A 715 41.76 45.55 -22.06
N ALA A 716 42.25 44.40 -21.59
CA ALA A 716 42.23 44.00 -20.18
C ALA A 716 43.14 42.76 -19.97
N GLU A 717 43.68 42.66 -18.76
CA GLU A 717 44.86 41.91 -18.31
C GLU A 717 44.81 40.38 -18.49
N GLU A 718 45.97 39.80 -18.83
CA GLU A 718 46.26 38.37 -18.82
C GLU A 718 46.34 37.84 -17.38
N ALA A 719 45.69 36.70 -17.12
CA ALA A 719 46.05 35.78 -16.06
C ALA A 719 46.29 34.40 -16.69
N ASP A 720 47.54 33.96 -16.60
CA ASP A 720 48.09 32.71 -17.09
C ASP A 720 47.50 31.50 -16.34
N ILE A 721 46.93 30.53 -17.06
CA ILE A 721 46.53 29.23 -16.51
C ILE A 721 47.22 28.17 -17.38
N GLY A 722 48.28 27.59 -16.84
CA GLY A 722 49.00 26.48 -17.43
C GLY A 722 48.08 25.27 -17.66
N VAL A 723 47.94 24.88 -18.92
CA VAL A 723 47.33 23.62 -19.33
C VAL A 723 48.46 22.63 -19.56
N GLU A 724 48.60 21.65 -18.67
CA GLU A 724 49.43 20.47 -18.92
C GLU A 724 48.79 19.64 -20.03
N SER A 725 49.52 19.47 -21.13
CA SER A 725 49.11 18.67 -22.27
C SER A 725 49.19 17.17 -21.94
N CYS A 726 48.07 16.45 -22.04
CA CYS A 726 48.08 14.99 -22.05
C CYS A 726 48.75 14.49 -23.33
N SER A 727 49.99 14.02 -23.22
CA SER A 727 50.64 13.19 -24.24
C SER A 727 50.14 11.75 -24.08
N VAL A 728 49.56 11.21 -25.14
CA VAL A 728 49.22 9.78 -25.22
C VAL A 728 50.44 9.06 -25.77
N ASP A 729 51.16 8.35 -24.91
CA ASP A 729 52.20 7.41 -25.32
C ASP A 729 51.56 6.34 -26.21
N THR A 730 52.01 6.32 -27.47
CA THR A 730 51.62 5.32 -28.44
C THR A 730 52.70 4.24 -28.46
N THR A 731 52.55 3.19 -27.63
CA THR A 731 53.25 1.93 -27.87
C THR A 731 52.33 0.97 -28.59
N SER A 732 52.63 0.80 -29.87
CA SER A 732 52.11 -0.20 -30.78
C SER A 732 52.67 -1.59 -30.43
N THR A 733 51.77 -2.56 -30.27
CA THR A 733 52.05 -3.96 -30.64
C THR A 733 50.75 -4.57 -31.15
N LEU A 734 50.70 -4.73 -32.48
CA LEU A 734 49.87 -5.72 -33.16
C LEU A 734 50.36 -7.10 -32.73
N ASP A 735 49.46 -8.01 -32.35
CA ASP A 735 49.43 -9.36 -32.92
C ASP A 735 48.20 -10.18 -32.47
N ALA A 736 47.55 -10.74 -33.49
CA ALA A 736 46.81 -12.00 -33.56
C ALA A 736 45.56 -12.27 -32.68
N GLU A 737 44.43 -12.38 -33.38
CA GLU A 737 43.30 -13.28 -33.04
C GLU A 737 43.77 -14.75 -32.88
N PRO A 738 43.07 -15.56 -32.06
CA PRO A 738 42.04 -16.43 -32.64
C PRO A 738 40.74 -16.60 -31.82
N LEU A 739 39.64 -16.66 -32.57
CA LEU A 739 38.37 -17.38 -32.40
C LEU A 739 38.17 -18.40 -31.24
N PHE A 740 36.90 -18.44 -30.78
CA PHE A 740 36.07 -19.56 -30.24
C PHE A 740 35.53 -19.43 -28.78
N PRO A 741 34.37 -20.05 -28.42
CA PRO A 741 33.15 -19.30 -28.08
C PRO A 741 32.49 -19.62 -26.71
N GLY A 742 31.55 -18.76 -26.30
CA GLY A 742 30.32 -19.10 -25.57
C GLY A 742 30.40 -19.29 -24.06
N GLN A 743 29.54 -18.58 -23.31
CA GLN A 743 28.58 -19.15 -22.36
C GLN A 743 27.81 -18.05 -21.60
N THR A 744 26.49 -18.12 -21.74
CA THR A 744 25.44 -17.99 -20.72
C THR A 744 25.81 -17.35 -19.37
N TRP A 745 25.12 -16.29 -18.95
CA TRP A 745 24.01 -16.29 -17.99
C TRP A 745 23.13 -15.06 -18.23
#